data_AF-A0A7Z0BR52-F1
#
_entry.id   AF-A0A7Z0BR52-F1
#
_cell.length_a   1.000
_cell.length_b   1.000
_cell.length_c   1.000
_cell.angle_alpha   90.00
_cell.angle_beta   90.00
_cell.angle_gamma   90.00
#
_symmetry.space_group_name_H-M   'P 1'
#
loop_
_entity.id
_entity.type
_entity.pdbx_description
1 polymer ?
#
loop_
_entity_poly.entity_id
_entity_poly.type
_entity_poly.pdbx_seq_one_letter_code
_entity_poly.pdbx_strand_id
1 'polypeptide(L)'
;MAITQQSRMAKVSSPLGANALVMERLNGTESLGRLFQYQLSLASENSSLKLNNLLGKPMGIAVQLADGSDRYFHGIVARCSQTAHRGQFASYQVTLKPWLWLLSRTSDCRIFQSKTVPEIIKQVFRDLGFSDFEDALTRSYREWDYCVQYRETSFDFVSRLMEQEGIYYYFRHEQERHVLVLCDAYGAHGTAPGYARVPFYPLDDQMRERDHIHDWHLVHEVQPGSLALNDYDFQRPSARLEVRSSIAREHSNADYPLYDYPGEYVQSKDGEQYARNRIEAIQAQHEQIRLKGNARGLGSGHLFSLTDYPRDDQNREYLIVDSEYTITQDLYESGRGSESFQFDSSLTCIDASQVFRPLPLTVQPIVQGPQTAMVVGPKGEEIWTDQFGRVKVHFYWDRHDQSNENSSCWIRVSQNWAGKNWGSIQIPRIGQEVIVSFLEGDPDRPIVTGRVYNAEQTVPYELPANATQSGTKSRSSKGGTPANFNEIRMEDKKGEEQLFIHAEKNQDIEVENDETHWVGHDRSKTVDNDETVHVKHDRTETVDNHETITIGVDRTEKVGNNETITIGVNRSEQVGSNETIAIGANRTESVGSNETISIGANRTESVGSNETISIGANRTESVGNSERTTIGADRTALITANEYVLIGADLATMAGGNESHYVRGERNSRVLKDDNLHVGKNFVLKAGDSITLQTGAASITMKKDGTIVIRGKNISIDGSGAINVKAAKNIVMKGQKILQN
;
A
#
# COMPACT_ATOMS: atom_id res chain seq x y z
N MET A 1 13.31 -72.31 48.32
CA MET A 1 12.21 -72.60 47.37
C MET A 1 12.39 -71.67 46.19
N ALA A 2 12.23 -72.16 44.96
CA ALA A 2 12.30 -71.29 43.79
C ALA A 2 11.13 -70.28 43.80
N ILE A 3 11.38 -69.03 43.43
CA ILE A 3 10.37 -67.98 43.39
C ILE A 3 9.33 -68.31 42.30
N THR A 4 8.04 -68.36 42.65
CA THR A 4 6.94 -68.73 41.73
C THR A 4 5.69 -67.91 41.97
N GLN A 5 5.00 -67.51 40.90
CA GLN A 5 3.81 -66.66 40.95
C GLN A 5 2.47 -67.44 40.91
N GLN A 6 2.49 -68.77 40.84
CA GLN A 6 1.27 -69.56 40.61
C GLN A 6 0.20 -69.41 41.69
N SER A 7 0.59 -69.30 42.97
CA SER A 7 -0.33 -69.15 44.10
C SER A 7 -0.52 -67.69 44.55
N ARG A 8 -0.05 -66.72 43.75
CA ARG A 8 -0.10 -65.29 44.09
C ARG A 8 -1.34 -64.63 43.47
N MET A 9 -2.00 -63.76 44.23
CA MET A 9 -3.17 -62.97 43.80
C MET A 9 -2.88 -62.08 42.57
N ALA A 10 -1.73 -61.40 42.60
CA ALA A 10 -1.20 -60.58 41.53
C ALA A 10 0.03 -61.25 40.90
N LYS A 11 0.08 -61.28 39.56
CA LYS A 11 1.12 -61.93 38.76
C LYS A 11 1.74 -60.94 37.79
N VAL A 12 3.06 -60.92 37.73
CA VAL A 12 3.86 -60.04 36.88
C VAL A 12 4.17 -60.73 35.55
N SER A 13 3.87 -60.03 34.46
CA SER A 13 4.33 -60.33 33.11
C SER A 13 5.40 -59.31 32.70
N SER A 14 6.59 -59.79 32.34
CA SER A 14 7.71 -58.94 31.93
C SER A 14 8.50 -59.54 30.75
N PRO A 15 9.25 -58.72 29.99
CA PRO A 15 10.11 -59.18 28.89
C PRO A 15 11.24 -60.14 29.31
N LEU A 16 11.51 -60.29 30.61
CA LEU A 16 12.53 -61.20 31.14
C LEU A 16 12.04 -62.64 31.30
N GLY A 17 10.76 -62.91 31.00
CA GLY A 17 10.13 -64.20 31.14
C GLY A 17 9.36 -64.36 32.46
N ALA A 18 8.63 -65.45 32.56
CA ALA A 18 7.83 -65.78 33.74
C ALA A 18 8.71 -66.04 34.96
N ASN A 19 8.28 -65.55 36.12
CA ASN A 19 8.95 -65.73 37.43
C ASN A 19 10.34 -65.08 37.57
N ALA A 20 10.84 -64.35 36.56
CA ALA A 20 12.07 -63.59 36.70
C ALA A 20 11.93 -62.43 37.71
N LEU A 21 10.72 -61.86 37.80
CA LEU A 21 10.33 -60.83 38.75
C LEU A 21 9.01 -61.23 39.40
N VAL A 22 8.89 -61.03 40.71
CA VAL A 22 7.66 -61.28 41.46
C VAL A 22 7.28 -60.04 42.25
N MET A 23 5.99 -59.70 42.26
CA MET A 23 5.50 -58.49 42.93
C MET A 23 5.44 -58.66 44.45
N GLU A 24 6.00 -57.70 45.17
CA GLU A 24 5.81 -57.55 46.61
C GLU A 24 4.70 -56.52 46.90
N ARG A 25 4.78 -55.37 46.22
CA ARG A 25 3.85 -54.26 46.41
C ARG A 25 3.63 -53.47 45.12
N LEU A 26 2.41 -53.02 44.89
CA LEU A 26 2.05 -52.02 43.88
C LEU A 26 1.39 -50.84 44.59
N ASN A 27 1.91 -49.64 44.37
CA ASN A 27 1.19 -48.39 44.65
C ASN A 27 0.86 -47.73 43.31
N GLY A 28 -0.42 -47.49 43.04
CA GLY A 28 -0.90 -47.04 41.74
C GLY A 28 -1.79 -45.82 41.85
N THR A 29 -1.70 -44.92 40.88
CA THR A 29 -2.58 -43.76 40.75
C THR A 29 -3.07 -43.63 39.31
N GLU A 30 -4.37 -43.45 39.12
CA GLU A 30 -5.05 -43.20 37.85
C GLU A 30 -6.01 -42.02 38.01
N SER A 31 -6.18 -41.22 36.96
CA SER A 31 -7.11 -40.09 36.97
C SER A 31 -7.61 -39.79 35.56
N LEU A 32 -8.86 -39.38 35.42
CA LEU A 32 -9.46 -39.02 34.14
C LEU A 32 -8.73 -37.84 33.50
N GLY A 33 -8.35 -38.00 32.24
CA GLY A 33 -7.59 -37.01 31.49
C GLY A 33 -6.14 -36.87 31.93
N ARG A 34 -5.60 -37.81 32.72
CA ARG A 34 -4.24 -37.77 33.27
C ARG A 34 -3.50 -39.09 33.06
N LEU A 35 -2.18 -39.02 33.10
CA LEU A 35 -1.33 -40.21 32.96
C LEU A 35 -1.36 -41.04 34.25
N PHE A 36 -1.63 -42.34 34.14
CA PHE A 36 -1.47 -43.22 35.29
C PHE A 36 0.01 -43.41 35.65
N GLN A 37 0.24 -43.82 36.90
CA GLN A 37 1.54 -44.23 37.38
C GLN A 37 1.41 -45.42 38.32
N TYR A 38 2.13 -46.51 38.04
CA TYR A 38 2.22 -47.66 38.94
C TYR A 38 3.65 -47.84 39.41
N GLN A 39 3.87 -47.77 40.71
CA GLN A 39 5.15 -48.04 41.34
C GLN A 39 5.14 -49.46 41.93
N LEU A 40 5.95 -50.32 41.33
CA LEU A 40 6.12 -51.71 41.70
C LEU A 40 7.38 -51.88 42.55
N SER A 41 7.24 -52.63 43.64
CA SER A 41 8.33 -53.26 44.38
C SER A 41 8.36 -54.74 44.01
N LEU A 42 9.48 -55.21 43.50
CA LEU A 42 9.64 -56.52 42.90
C LEU A 42 10.83 -57.26 43.55
N ALA A 43 10.71 -58.57 43.71
CA ALA A 43 11.77 -59.46 44.13
C ALA A 43 12.24 -60.35 42.98
N SER A 44 13.54 -60.68 42.95
CA SER A 44 14.12 -61.67 42.03
C SER A 44 15.21 -62.49 42.72
N GLU A 45 15.41 -63.72 42.28
CA GLU A 45 16.58 -64.54 42.62
C GLU A 45 17.86 -64.02 41.97
N ASN A 46 17.74 -63.34 40.81
CA ASN A 46 18.88 -62.82 40.10
C ASN A 46 19.23 -61.42 40.60
N SER A 47 20.40 -61.27 41.22
CA SER A 47 20.94 -60.00 41.72
C SER A 47 21.58 -59.11 40.65
N SER A 48 21.62 -59.57 39.40
CA SER A 48 22.35 -58.93 38.29
C SER A 48 21.49 -58.74 37.04
N LEU A 49 20.17 -58.58 37.21
CA LEU A 49 19.26 -58.30 36.09
C LEU A 49 19.71 -57.07 35.29
N LYS A 50 19.87 -57.23 33.97
CA LYS A 50 20.19 -56.13 33.06
C LYS A 50 18.97 -55.23 32.90
N LEU A 51 18.97 -54.10 33.60
CA LEU A 51 17.85 -53.14 33.59
C LEU A 51 17.48 -52.64 32.19
N ASN A 52 18.44 -52.50 31.27
CA ASN A 52 18.18 -52.13 29.87
C ASN A 52 17.30 -53.13 29.12
N ASN A 53 17.19 -54.38 29.59
CA ASN A 53 16.28 -55.35 28.99
C ASN A 53 14.82 -55.11 29.38
N LEU A 54 14.56 -54.30 30.42
CA LEU A 54 13.24 -53.91 30.91
C LEU A 54 12.86 -52.48 30.52
N LEU A 55 13.79 -51.53 30.64
CA LEU A 55 13.53 -50.11 30.43
C LEU A 55 12.93 -49.84 29.04
N GLY A 56 11.85 -49.05 28.98
CA GLY A 56 11.16 -48.68 27.75
C GLY A 56 10.29 -49.78 27.13
N LYS A 57 10.19 -50.97 27.74
CA LYS A 57 9.37 -52.08 27.25
C LYS A 57 8.05 -52.21 28.03
N PRO A 58 7.02 -52.86 27.44
CA PRO A 58 5.77 -53.14 28.13
C PRO A 58 5.96 -54.13 29.29
N MET A 59 5.16 -53.96 30.34
CA MET A 59 5.09 -54.82 31.50
C MET A 59 3.66 -54.78 32.07
N GLY A 60 3.18 -55.93 32.54
CA GLY A 60 1.79 -56.09 33.00
C GLY A 60 1.70 -56.76 34.37
N ILE A 61 0.64 -56.45 35.10
CA ILE A 61 0.25 -57.10 36.35
C ILE A 61 -1.17 -57.63 36.16
N ALA A 62 -1.38 -58.93 36.35
CA ALA A 62 -2.69 -59.55 36.37
C ALA A 62 -3.12 -59.76 37.83
N VAL A 63 -4.24 -59.17 38.23
CA VAL A 63 -4.83 -59.30 39.57
C VAL A 63 -6.09 -60.14 39.47
N GLN A 64 -6.12 -61.27 40.17
CA GLN A 64 -7.27 -62.16 40.17
C GLN A 64 -8.46 -61.53 40.92
N LEU A 65 -9.61 -61.50 40.24
CA LEU A 65 -10.90 -61.05 40.76
C LEU A 65 -11.64 -62.20 41.47
N ALA A 66 -12.71 -61.88 42.20
CA ALA A 66 -13.49 -62.86 42.97
C ALA A 66 -14.13 -63.97 42.11
N ASP A 67 -14.42 -63.69 40.85
CA ASP A 67 -15.01 -64.65 39.89
C ASP A 67 -13.96 -65.53 39.18
N GLY A 68 -12.67 -65.35 39.50
CA GLY A 68 -11.55 -66.08 38.92
C GLY A 68 -10.99 -65.47 37.62
N SER A 69 -11.60 -64.40 37.09
CA SER A 69 -11.04 -63.62 35.98
C SER A 69 -9.91 -62.71 36.44
N ASP A 70 -9.12 -62.18 35.50
CA ASP A 70 -7.99 -61.29 35.80
C ASP A 70 -8.30 -59.85 35.37
N ARG A 71 -7.99 -58.89 36.25
CA ARG A 71 -7.83 -57.47 35.89
C ARG A 71 -6.38 -57.18 35.57
N TYR A 72 -6.13 -56.44 34.50
CA TYR A 72 -4.77 -56.08 34.10
C TYR A 72 -4.41 -54.65 34.49
N PHE A 73 -3.17 -54.46 34.91
CA PHE A 73 -2.49 -53.16 35.00
C PHE A 73 -1.30 -53.22 34.06
N HIS A 74 -1.40 -52.55 32.92
CA HIS A 74 -0.42 -52.64 31.85
C HIS A 74 0.18 -51.26 31.55
N GLY A 75 1.50 -51.18 31.42
CA GLY A 75 2.18 -49.94 31.03
C GLY A 75 3.59 -50.18 30.51
N ILE A 76 4.27 -49.09 30.19
CA ILE A 76 5.66 -49.07 29.75
C ILE A 76 6.55 -48.78 30.96
N VAL A 77 7.65 -49.53 31.08
CA VAL A 77 8.67 -49.30 32.11
C VAL A 77 9.38 -47.97 31.85
N ALA A 78 8.90 -46.90 32.48
CA ALA A 78 9.45 -45.55 32.38
C ALA A 78 10.73 -45.38 33.21
N ARG A 79 10.82 -46.10 34.33
CA ARG A 79 11.97 -46.12 35.23
C ARG A 79 12.11 -47.49 35.87
N CYS A 80 13.34 -47.97 36.02
CA CYS A 80 13.63 -49.16 36.81
C CYS A 80 14.93 -48.96 37.59
N SER A 81 14.99 -49.47 38.82
CA SER A 81 16.17 -49.40 39.69
C SER A 81 16.32 -50.68 40.51
N GLN A 82 17.56 -50.96 40.93
CA GLN A 82 17.87 -51.99 41.92
C GLN A 82 18.11 -51.30 43.26
N THR A 83 17.57 -51.88 44.32
CA THR A 83 17.75 -51.41 45.70
C THR A 83 18.60 -52.39 46.50
N ALA A 84 19.06 -51.99 47.68
CA ALA A 84 19.82 -52.88 48.56
C ALA A 84 19.01 -54.16 48.85
N HIS A 85 19.72 -55.28 48.91
CA HIS A 85 19.12 -56.58 49.20
C HIS A 85 18.25 -56.54 50.47
N ARG A 86 17.04 -57.07 50.37
CA ARG A 86 16.18 -57.37 51.52
C ARG A 86 16.09 -58.88 51.64
N GLY A 87 16.70 -59.43 52.68
CA GLY A 87 16.69 -60.88 52.90
C GLY A 87 17.47 -61.66 51.84
N GLN A 88 16.90 -62.77 51.36
CA GLN A 88 17.50 -63.70 50.40
C GLN A 88 17.34 -63.29 48.93
N PHE A 89 16.46 -62.35 48.61
CA PHE A 89 16.17 -61.94 47.23
C PHE A 89 16.73 -60.55 46.90
N ALA A 90 16.97 -60.30 45.61
CA ALA A 90 17.31 -58.98 45.10
C ALA A 90 16.04 -58.13 44.90
N SER A 91 16.06 -56.90 45.40
CA SER A 91 14.90 -56.00 45.35
C SER A 91 15.03 -54.99 44.20
N TYR A 92 14.02 -54.94 43.34
CA TYR A 92 13.91 -54.06 42.20
C TYR A 92 12.69 -53.15 42.34
N GLN A 93 12.80 -51.93 41.83
CA GLN A 93 11.68 -51.00 41.72
C GLN A 93 11.44 -50.67 40.26
N VAL A 94 10.17 -50.65 39.85
CA VAL A 94 9.76 -50.33 38.49
C VAL A 94 8.62 -49.31 38.54
N THR A 95 8.69 -48.29 37.71
CA THR A 95 7.59 -47.34 37.49
C THR A 95 7.01 -47.57 36.10
N LEU A 96 5.74 -47.97 36.05
CA LEU A 96 4.98 -48.09 34.82
C LEU A 96 4.22 -46.80 34.54
N LYS A 97 4.22 -46.38 33.28
CA LYS A 97 3.45 -45.25 32.76
C LYS A 97 2.80 -45.62 31.42
N PRO A 98 1.72 -44.94 30.99
CA PRO A 98 1.12 -45.21 29.69
C PRO A 98 2.06 -44.90 28.52
N TRP A 99 1.77 -45.41 27.33
CA TRP A 99 2.48 -45.05 26.11
C TRP A 99 2.40 -43.55 25.83
N LEU A 100 1.29 -42.91 26.20
CA LEU A 100 1.10 -41.46 26.07
C LEU A 100 2.17 -40.66 26.83
N TRP A 101 2.74 -41.20 27.90
CA TRP A 101 3.84 -40.57 28.63
C TRP A 101 5.11 -40.40 27.78
N LEU A 102 5.34 -41.28 26.80
CA LEU A 102 6.51 -41.18 25.91
C LEU A 102 6.48 -39.89 25.08
N LEU A 103 5.30 -39.29 24.85
CA LEU A 103 5.20 -38.00 24.18
C LEU A 103 5.82 -36.85 25.00
N SER A 104 6.02 -37.03 26.31
CA SER A 104 6.78 -36.08 27.14
C SER A 104 8.30 -36.13 26.89
N ARG A 105 8.78 -37.12 26.12
CA ARG A 105 10.19 -37.29 25.76
C ARG A 105 10.52 -36.72 24.38
N THR A 106 9.54 -36.10 23.72
CA THR A 106 9.70 -35.42 22.44
C THR A 106 9.06 -34.04 22.48
N SER A 107 9.63 -33.08 21.76
CA SER A 107 9.16 -31.70 21.67
C SER A 107 9.41 -31.19 20.26
N ASP A 108 8.54 -30.31 19.79
CA ASP A 108 8.60 -29.80 18.43
C ASP A 108 8.03 -28.38 18.30
N CYS A 109 8.25 -27.79 17.12
CA CYS A 109 7.56 -26.60 16.63
C CYS A 109 6.87 -26.94 15.31
N ARG A 110 5.53 -27.04 15.31
CA ARG A 110 4.76 -27.55 14.16
C ARG A 110 3.49 -26.73 13.97
N ILE A 111 3.14 -26.51 12.71
CA ILE A 111 1.91 -25.83 12.31
C ILE A 111 0.90 -26.86 11.78
N PHE A 112 -0.34 -26.77 12.23
CA PHE A 112 -1.48 -27.52 11.75
C PHE A 112 -2.52 -26.53 11.19
N GLN A 113 -3.02 -26.80 9.99
CA GLN A 113 -3.97 -25.94 9.29
C GLN A 113 -5.16 -26.77 8.80
N SER A 114 -6.35 -26.18 8.87
CA SER A 114 -7.61 -26.77 8.39
C SER A 114 -7.85 -28.18 8.93
N LYS A 115 -7.72 -28.33 10.26
CA LYS A 115 -7.91 -29.60 10.97
C LYS A 115 -8.70 -29.40 12.25
N THR A 116 -9.48 -30.40 12.62
CA THR A 116 -10.09 -30.47 13.95
C THR A 116 -9.08 -30.94 14.99
N VAL A 117 -9.26 -30.56 16.26
CA VAL A 117 -8.39 -31.01 17.36
C VAL A 117 -8.27 -32.54 17.46
N PRO A 118 -9.35 -33.34 17.35
CA PRO A 118 -9.21 -34.80 17.29
C PRO A 118 -8.34 -35.31 16.14
N GLU A 119 -8.39 -34.68 14.96
CA GLU A 119 -7.51 -35.04 13.84
C GLU A 119 -6.06 -34.69 14.12
N ILE A 120 -5.78 -33.53 14.72
CA ILE A 120 -4.43 -33.12 15.15
C ILE A 120 -3.87 -34.13 16.15
N ILE A 121 -4.63 -34.47 17.20
CA ILE A 121 -4.21 -35.42 18.24
C ILE A 121 -3.88 -36.78 17.61
N LYS A 122 -4.77 -37.31 16.77
CA LYS A 122 -4.55 -38.59 16.07
C LYS A 122 -3.35 -38.56 15.14
N GLN A 123 -3.11 -37.44 14.46
CA GLN A 123 -1.94 -37.25 13.61
C GLN A 123 -0.65 -37.28 14.45
N VAL A 124 -0.60 -36.56 15.57
CA VAL A 124 0.56 -36.57 16.49
C VAL A 124 0.85 -37.98 17.01
N PHE A 125 -0.18 -38.75 17.38
CA PHE A 125 -0.02 -40.13 17.83
C PHE A 125 0.55 -41.04 16.74
N ARG A 126 0.01 -40.97 15.52
CA ARG A 126 0.41 -41.81 14.40
C ARG A 126 1.80 -41.45 13.85
N ASP A 127 2.15 -40.17 13.79
CA ASP A 127 3.46 -39.69 13.37
C ASP A 127 4.59 -40.26 14.25
N LEU A 128 4.30 -40.51 15.54
CA LEU A 128 5.21 -41.11 16.52
C LEU A 128 5.07 -42.64 16.63
N GLY A 129 4.24 -43.27 15.80
CA GLY A 129 4.09 -44.72 15.73
C GLY A 129 3.10 -45.35 16.73
N PHE A 130 2.26 -44.55 17.41
CA PHE A 130 1.26 -45.06 18.35
C PHE A 130 -0.09 -45.29 17.68
N SER A 131 -0.72 -46.43 18.01
CA SER A 131 -2.03 -46.84 17.46
C SER A 131 -2.99 -47.41 18.50
N ASP A 132 -2.56 -47.60 19.75
CA ASP A 132 -3.38 -48.10 20.85
C ASP A 132 -4.25 -46.99 21.47
N PHE A 133 -5.15 -46.45 20.65
CA PHE A 133 -6.17 -45.49 21.08
C PHE A 133 -7.51 -45.76 20.38
N GLU A 134 -8.59 -45.37 21.06
CA GLU A 134 -9.96 -45.48 20.60
C GLU A 134 -10.62 -44.09 20.63
N ASP A 135 -11.46 -43.83 19.64
CA ASP A 135 -12.22 -42.60 19.53
C ASP A 135 -13.68 -42.87 19.93
N ALA A 136 -14.04 -42.48 21.15
CA ALA A 136 -15.40 -42.54 21.67
C ALA A 136 -16.02 -41.14 21.82
N LEU A 137 -15.56 -40.18 21.00
CA LEU A 137 -16.10 -38.82 20.98
C LEU A 137 -17.47 -38.80 20.29
N THR A 138 -18.41 -38.08 20.89
CA THR A 138 -19.80 -38.01 20.41
C THR A 138 -20.15 -36.68 19.77
N ARG A 139 -19.37 -35.64 20.05
CA ARG A 139 -19.62 -34.27 19.59
C ARG A 139 -18.88 -33.95 18.29
N SER A 140 -19.38 -32.93 17.59
CA SER A 140 -18.65 -32.30 16.48
C SER A 140 -17.68 -31.26 17.01
N TYR A 141 -16.47 -31.20 16.45
CA TYR A 141 -15.41 -30.26 16.81
C TYR A 141 -15.21 -29.23 15.70
N ARG A 142 -14.82 -28.01 16.09
CA ARG A 142 -14.53 -26.97 15.11
C ARG A 142 -13.28 -27.31 14.31
N GLU A 143 -13.26 -26.87 13.07
CA GLU A 143 -12.03 -26.86 12.28
C GLU A 143 -11.20 -25.63 12.66
N TRP A 144 -9.93 -25.84 12.96
CA TRP A 144 -8.99 -24.77 13.26
C TRP A 144 -8.27 -24.36 11.99
N ASP A 145 -8.41 -23.08 11.62
CA ASP A 145 -7.70 -22.50 10.48
C ASP A 145 -6.17 -22.55 10.69
N TYR A 146 -5.72 -22.39 11.93
CA TYR A 146 -4.33 -22.34 12.32
C TYR A 146 -4.18 -22.75 13.78
N CYS A 147 -3.33 -23.75 14.05
CA CYS A 147 -2.98 -24.21 15.39
C CYS A 147 -1.52 -24.63 15.43
N VAL A 148 -0.78 -24.19 16.44
CA VAL A 148 0.68 -24.31 16.50
C VAL A 148 1.09 -25.05 17.77
N GLN A 149 1.86 -26.12 17.60
CA GLN A 149 2.71 -26.65 18.65
C GLN A 149 3.96 -25.78 18.71
N TYR A 150 4.24 -25.09 19.83
CA TYR A 150 5.39 -24.19 19.94
C TYR A 150 6.21 -24.46 21.20
N ARG A 151 7.43 -24.99 21.03
CA ARG A 151 8.41 -25.23 22.12
C ARG A 151 7.84 -25.98 23.34
N GLU A 152 6.89 -26.86 23.09
CA GLU A 152 6.24 -27.69 24.10
C GLU A 152 6.42 -29.17 23.74
N THR A 153 6.25 -30.07 24.72
CA THR A 153 6.31 -31.50 24.41
C THR A 153 5.08 -31.91 23.61
N SER A 154 5.18 -32.99 22.83
CA SER A 154 3.99 -33.51 22.13
C SER A 154 2.88 -33.92 23.10
N PHE A 155 3.23 -34.26 24.34
CA PHE A 155 2.26 -34.58 25.39
C PHE A 155 1.52 -33.34 25.87
N ASP A 156 2.26 -32.26 26.17
CA ASP A 156 1.65 -31.00 26.62
C ASP A 156 0.75 -30.42 25.52
N PHE A 157 1.20 -30.47 24.26
CA PHE A 157 0.41 -30.03 23.11
C PHE A 157 -0.96 -30.74 23.02
N VAL A 158 -0.97 -32.08 23.00
CA VAL A 158 -2.25 -32.81 22.92
C VAL A 158 -3.08 -32.61 24.19
N SER A 159 -2.45 -32.48 25.35
CA SER A 159 -3.15 -32.33 26.64
C SER A 159 -3.87 -30.99 26.73
N ARG A 160 -3.21 -29.86 26.39
CA ARG A 160 -3.88 -28.54 26.41
C ARG A 160 -5.02 -28.45 25.39
N LEU A 161 -4.86 -29.07 24.22
CA LEU A 161 -5.92 -29.09 23.19
C LEU A 161 -7.12 -29.91 23.65
N MET A 162 -6.88 -31.07 24.27
CA MET A 162 -7.94 -31.88 24.87
C MET A 162 -8.65 -31.09 25.99
N GLU A 163 -7.89 -30.43 26.86
CA GLU A 163 -8.43 -29.61 27.94
C GLU A 163 -9.33 -28.48 27.45
N GLN A 164 -8.93 -27.79 26.37
CA GLN A 164 -9.69 -26.71 25.76
C GLN A 164 -10.99 -27.19 25.11
N GLU A 165 -10.93 -28.26 24.32
CA GLU A 165 -12.09 -28.82 23.63
C GLU A 165 -13.00 -29.63 24.56
N GLY A 166 -12.59 -29.83 25.83
CA GLY A 166 -13.34 -30.61 26.82
C GLY A 166 -13.24 -32.12 26.61
N ILE A 167 -12.26 -32.55 25.81
CA ILE A 167 -11.92 -33.95 25.60
C ILE A 167 -11.09 -34.42 26.79
N TYR A 168 -11.39 -35.60 27.29
CA TYR A 168 -10.57 -36.27 28.28
C TYR A 168 -10.36 -37.72 27.87
N TYR A 169 -9.62 -38.47 28.68
CA TYR A 169 -9.32 -39.86 28.36
C TYR A 169 -9.18 -40.71 29.61
N TYR A 170 -9.30 -42.02 29.44
CA TYR A 170 -8.91 -43.01 30.43
C TYR A 170 -8.21 -44.18 29.73
N PHE A 171 -7.66 -45.11 30.51
CA PHE A 171 -6.94 -46.26 29.95
C PHE A 171 -7.71 -47.55 30.22
N ARG A 172 -8.06 -48.26 29.14
CA ARG A 172 -8.55 -49.62 29.22
C ARG A 172 -7.37 -50.58 29.16
N HIS A 173 -7.17 -51.34 30.23
CA HIS A 173 -6.05 -52.27 30.34
C HIS A 173 -6.45 -53.67 29.86
N GLU A 174 -5.64 -54.21 28.97
CA GLU A 174 -5.73 -55.56 28.43
C GLU A 174 -4.46 -56.33 28.82
N GLN A 175 -4.40 -57.63 28.56
CA GLN A 175 -3.28 -58.48 28.99
C GLN A 175 -1.93 -58.04 28.40
N GLU A 176 -1.92 -57.68 27.11
CA GLU A 176 -0.69 -57.39 26.35
C GLU A 176 -0.53 -55.90 25.98
N ARG A 177 -1.54 -55.08 26.27
CA ARG A 177 -1.56 -53.66 25.92
C ARG A 177 -2.48 -52.84 26.82
N HIS A 178 -2.48 -51.54 26.61
CA HIS A 178 -3.43 -50.61 27.22
C HIS A 178 -3.87 -49.61 26.16
N VAL A 179 -5.16 -49.34 26.09
CA VAL A 179 -5.77 -48.49 25.07
C VAL A 179 -6.18 -47.17 25.70
N LEU A 180 -5.75 -46.06 25.10
CA LEU A 180 -6.22 -44.73 25.44
C LEU A 180 -7.62 -44.52 24.84
N VAL A 181 -8.65 -44.30 25.65
CA VAL A 181 -10.02 -44.05 25.14
C VAL A 181 -10.30 -42.56 25.23
N LEU A 182 -10.45 -41.88 24.08
CA LEU A 182 -10.84 -40.46 24.01
C LEU A 182 -12.34 -40.32 24.25
N CYS A 183 -12.72 -39.44 25.17
CA CYS A 183 -14.08 -39.30 25.69
C CYS A 183 -14.50 -37.83 25.76
N ASP A 184 -15.78 -37.55 25.55
CA ASP A 184 -16.39 -36.22 25.73
C ASP A 184 -17.79 -36.27 26.39
N ALA A 185 -18.28 -37.45 26.74
CA ALA A 185 -19.62 -37.65 27.25
C ALA A 185 -19.74 -38.94 28.08
N TYR A 186 -20.81 -39.01 28.87
CA TYR A 186 -21.19 -40.17 29.66
C TYR A 186 -21.19 -41.49 28.87
N GLY A 187 -21.69 -41.48 27.64
CA GLY A 187 -21.82 -42.68 26.80
C GLY A 187 -20.51 -43.35 26.38
N ALA A 188 -19.36 -42.69 26.61
CA ALA A 188 -18.05 -43.28 26.37
C ALA A 188 -17.57 -44.20 27.52
N HIS A 189 -18.28 -44.19 28.66
CA HIS A 189 -17.92 -44.96 29.85
C HIS A 189 -18.71 -46.27 29.94
N GLY A 190 -18.15 -47.25 30.66
CA GLY A 190 -18.77 -48.55 30.89
C GLY A 190 -18.47 -49.10 32.27
N THR A 191 -19.19 -50.15 32.65
CA THR A 191 -19.00 -50.85 33.94
C THR A 191 -17.91 -51.89 33.83
N ALA A 192 -17.11 -52.06 34.88
CA ALA A 192 -16.19 -53.20 34.97
C ALA A 192 -16.98 -54.53 35.12
N PRO A 193 -16.55 -55.62 34.45
CA PRO A 193 -17.21 -56.92 34.57
C PRO A 193 -17.32 -57.39 36.02
N GLY A 194 -18.54 -57.67 36.49
CA GLY A 194 -18.79 -58.11 37.87
C GLY A 194 -18.88 -56.99 38.92
N TYR A 195 -18.67 -55.72 38.55
CA TYR A 195 -18.66 -54.57 39.47
C TYR A 195 -19.69 -53.48 39.12
N ALA A 196 -20.71 -53.81 38.32
CA ALA A 196 -21.79 -52.85 38.01
C ALA A 196 -22.52 -52.37 39.27
N ARG A 197 -22.57 -53.20 40.33
CA ARG A 197 -23.11 -52.86 41.65
C ARG A 197 -22.12 -53.31 42.71
N VAL A 198 -21.74 -52.40 43.61
CA VAL A 198 -20.80 -52.68 44.71
C VAL A 198 -21.49 -52.34 46.04
N PRO A 199 -21.56 -53.29 46.99
CA PRO A 199 -22.19 -53.04 48.28
C PRO A 199 -21.27 -52.24 49.20
N PHE A 200 -21.89 -51.47 50.10
CA PHE A 200 -21.23 -50.85 51.23
C PHE A 200 -21.34 -51.75 52.47
N TYR A 201 -20.21 -52.13 53.06
CA TYR A 201 -20.16 -52.80 54.35
C TYR A 201 -19.18 -52.06 55.27
N PRO A 202 -19.63 -51.52 56.42
CA PRO A 202 -18.75 -50.83 57.35
C PRO A 202 -17.72 -51.80 57.94
N LEU A 203 -16.58 -51.27 58.38
CA LEU A 203 -15.55 -52.04 59.09
C LEU A 203 -16.12 -52.56 60.42
N ASP A 204 -16.49 -53.84 60.46
CA ASP A 204 -16.88 -54.60 61.64
C ASP A 204 -15.99 -55.86 61.78
N ASP A 205 -16.16 -56.62 62.87
CA ASP A 205 -15.40 -57.86 63.09
C ASP A 205 -15.84 -59.02 62.17
N GLN A 206 -16.74 -58.80 61.19
CA GLN A 206 -17.21 -59.85 60.29
C GLN A 206 -16.33 -59.95 59.05
N MET A 207 -15.78 -61.15 58.79
CA MET A 207 -15.06 -61.41 57.55
C MET A 207 -16.06 -61.43 56.38
N ARG A 208 -15.88 -60.51 55.43
CA ARG A 208 -16.72 -60.41 54.22
C ARG A 208 -16.01 -61.09 53.03
N GLU A 209 -16.72 -61.99 52.34
CA GLU A 209 -16.17 -62.71 51.17
C GLU A 209 -16.26 -61.91 49.87
N ARG A 210 -17.17 -60.92 49.80
CA ARG A 210 -17.39 -60.09 48.61
C ARG A 210 -16.55 -58.82 48.69
N ASP A 211 -16.05 -58.41 47.54
CA ASP A 211 -15.47 -57.09 47.31
C ASP A 211 -16.52 -56.01 47.61
N HIS A 212 -16.16 -55.03 48.43
CA HIS A 212 -17.08 -54.01 48.96
C HIS A 212 -16.36 -52.68 49.20
N ILE A 213 -17.17 -51.63 49.39
CA ILE A 213 -16.73 -50.34 49.92
C ILE A 213 -16.97 -50.35 51.43
N HIS A 214 -16.02 -49.84 52.21
CA HIS A 214 -16.13 -49.79 53.67
C HIS A 214 -15.96 -48.40 54.27
N ASP A 215 -15.48 -47.43 53.49
CA ASP A 215 -15.38 -46.03 53.89
C ASP A 215 -16.02 -45.14 52.83
N TRP A 216 -16.69 -44.08 53.26
CA TRP A 216 -17.44 -43.16 52.41
C TRP A 216 -17.30 -41.73 52.94
N HIS A 217 -17.03 -40.79 52.05
CA HIS A 217 -16.84 -39.38 52.39
C HIS A 217 -17.32 -38.46 51.28
N LEU A 218 -18.42 -37.75 51.50
CA LEU A 218 -18.94 -36.71 50.60
C LEU A 218 -18.31 -35.35 50.91
N VAL A 219 -17.85 -34.69 49.85
CA VAL A 219 -17.25 -33.36 49.87
C VAL A 219 -18.09 -32.43 49.00
N HIS A 220 -18.44 -31.28 49.56
CA HIS A 220 -18.97 -30.16 48.81
C HIS A 220 -18.03 -28.96 48.89
N GLU A 221 -17.76 -28.33 47.75
CA GLU A 221 -16.92 -27.15 47.65
C GLU A 221 -17.64 -26.04 46.88
N VAL A 222 -17.54 -24.80 47.36
CA VAL A 222 -18.11 -23.63 46.67
C VAL A 222 -17.32 -23.39 45.40
N GLN A 223 -18.01 -23.47 44.26
CA GLN A 223 -17.44 -23.23 42.94
C GLN A 223 -18.11 -22.01 42.26
N PRO A 224 -17.40 -21.28 41.38
CA PRO A 224 -17.99 -20.24 40.56
C PRO A 224 -19.23 -20.70 39.79
N GLY A 225 -20.25 -19.85 39.70
CA GLY A 225 -21.55 -20.17 39.11
C GLY A 225 -21.67 -19.87 37.61
N SER A 226 -20.79 -19.04 37.07
CA SER A 226 -20.78 -18.72 35.64
C SER A 226 -19.40 -18.33 35.14
N LEU A 227 -19.18 -18.52 33.84
CA LEU A 227 -18.00 -18.05 33.12
C LEU A 227 -18.45 -17.29 31.86
N ALA A 228 -17.96 -16.07 31.72
CA ALA A 228 -18.11 -15.27 30.51
C ALA A 228 -16.76 -15.18 29.77
N LEU A 229 -16.79 -15.35 28.45
CA LEU A 229 -15.62 -15.19 27.57
C LEU A 229 -15.93 -14.13 26.52
N ASN A 230 -14.91 -13.40 26.09
CA ASN A 230 -15.02 -12.47 24.96
C ASN A 230 -13.81 -12.59 24.03
N ASP A 231 -13.94 -12.16 22.78
CA ASP A 231 -12.85 -12.13 21.79
C ASP A 231 -13.09 -11.04 20.74
N TYR A 232 -12.15 -10.87 19.81
CA TYR A 232 -12.24 -9.89 18.73
C TYR A 232 -12.03 -10.52 17.35
N ASP A 233 -13.00 -10.35 16.46
CA ASP A 233 -12.92 -10.75 15.05
C ASP A 233 -12.78 -9.52 14.16
N PHE A 234 -11.61 -9.35 13.53
CA PHE A 234 -11.35 -8.21 12.65
C PHE A 234 -12.19 -8.24 11.36
N GLN A 235 -12.71 -9.39 10.94
CA GLN A 235 -13.59 -9.50 9.77
C GLN A 235 -15.01 -9.03 10.10
N ARG A 236 -15.40 -9.10 11.38
CA ARG A 236 -16.69 -8.62 11.91
C ARG A 236 -16.44 -7.76 13.16
N PRO A 237 -15.81 -6.59 13.04
CA PRO A 237 -15.31 -5.81 14.18
C PRO A 237 -16.41 -5.26 15.10
N SER A 238 -17.66 -5.24 14.64
CA SER A 238 -18.83 -4.83 15.43
C SER A 238 -19.66 -6.01 15.96
N ALA A 239 -19.25 -7.26 15.71
CA ALA A 239 -19.93 -8.43 16.23
C ALA A 239 -19.84 -8.47 17.76
N ARG A 240 -20.96 -8.81 18.41
CA ARG A 240 -20.98 -9.08 19.84
C ARG A 240 -20.56 -10.52 20.05
N LEU A 241 -19.30 -10.70 20.44
CA LEU A 241 -18.72 -12.03 20.63
C LEU A 241 -18.84 -12.52 22.07
N GLU A 242 -19.15 -11.67 23.04
CA GLU A 242 -19.32 -12.09 24.44
C GLU A 242 -20.35 -13.23 24.58
N VAL A 243 -19.92 -14.30 25.24
CA VAL A 243 -20.69 -15.51 25.52
C VAL A 243 -20.60 -15.83 27.00
N ARG A 244 -21.65 -16.45 27.55
CA ARG A 244 -21.70 -16.84 28.96
C ARG A 244 -22.30 -18.23 29.12
N SER A 245 -21.69 -19.04 29.97
CA SER A 245 -22.26 -20.30 30.47
C SER A 245 -22.50 -20.18 31.98
N SER A 246 -23.59 -20.73 32.49
CA SER A 246 -23.98 -20.66 33.90
C SER A 246 -24.50 -22.00 34.39
N ILE A 247 -24.11 -22.39 35.61
CA ILE A 247 -24.55 -23.60 36.29
C ILE A 247 -25.06 -23.19 37.67
N ALA A 248 -26.37 -23.31 37.89
CA ALA A 248 -27.00 -22.92 39.15
C ALA A 248 -26.85 -24.03 40.20
N ARG A 249 -26.56 -23.65 41.44
CA ARG A 249 -26.58 -24.52 42.63
C ARG A 249 -27.40 -23.86 43.72
N GLU A 250 -28.03 -24.67 44.57
CA GLU A 250 -29.05 -24.21 45.55
C GLU A 250 -28.45 -23.68 46.87
N HIS A 251 -27.11 -23.66 47.01
CA HIS A 251 -26.44 -23.14 48.20
C HIS A 251 -26.14 -21.64 48.09
N SER A 252 -25.90 -20.98 49.23
CA SER A 252 -25.49 -19.57 49.26
C SER A 252 -24.15 -19.35 48.55
N ASN A 253 -23.94 -18.17 47.95
CA ASN A 253 -22.69 -17.77 47.29
C ASN A 253 -22.30 -18.66 46.09
N ALA A 254 -23.28 -19.27 45.42
CA ALA A 254 -23.09 -20.16 44.27
C ALA A 254 -23.00 -19.43 42.92
N ASP A 255 -23.20 -18.11 42.88
CA ASP A 255 -23.45 -17.34 41.66
C ASP A 255 -22.30 -16.39 41.27
N TYR A 256 -21.16 -16.45 41.96
CA TYR A 256 -19.99 -15.62 41.63
C TYR A 256 -19.52 -15.87 40.19
N PRO A 257 -19.40 -14.82 39.35
CA PRO A 257 -19.02 -14.94 37.95
C PRO A 257 -17.50 -14.91 37.75
N LEU A 258 -17.02 -15.66 36.75
CA LEU A 258 -15.69 -15.52 36.14
C LEU A 258 -15.79 -14.79 34.80
N TYR A 259 -14.73 -14.08 34.43
CA TYR A 259 -14.57 -13.44 33.13
C TYR A 259 -13.13 -13.61 32.64
N ASP A 260 -12.95 -13.89 31.35
CA ASP A 260 -11.63 -14.05 30.72
C ASP A 260 -11.61 -13.51 29.28
N TYR A 261 -10.47 -12.97 28.85
CA TYR A 261 -10.21 -12.48 27.50
C TYR A 261 -8.72 -12.66 27.18
N PRO A 262 -8.35 -13.19 26.00
CA PRO A 262 -9.23 -13.65 24.92
C PRO A 262 -9.80 -15.05 25.15
N GLY A 263 -10.97 -15.33 24.57
CA GLY A 263 -11.64 -16.63 24.69
C GLY A 263 -11.21 -17.69 23.67
N GLU A 264 -10.35 -17.34 22.71
CA GLU A 264 -9.81 -18.21 21.67
C GLU A 264 -10.84 -18.70 20.63
N TYR A 265 -11.76 -17.83 20.21
CA TYR A 265 -12.76 -18.17 19.20
C TYR A 265 -13.12 -17.01 18.27
N VAL A 266 -13.64 -17.36 17.10
CA VAL A 266 -14.14 -16.42 16.09
C VAL A 266 -15.67 -16.50 15.99
N GLN A 267 -16.24 -17.71 16.08
CA GLN A 267 -17.70 -17.90 16.07
C GLN A 267 -18.24 -18.03 17.51
N SER A 268 -19.34 -17.33 17.81
CA SER A 268 -19.95 -17.34 19.15
C SER A 268 -20.33 -18.76 19.62
N LYS A 269 -20.74 -19.64 18.70
CA LYS A 269 -21.07 -21.05 19.03
C LYS A 269 -19.89 -21.80 19.64
N ASP A 270 -18.68 -21.57 19.14
CA ASP A 270 -17.47 -22.18 19.69
C ASP A 270 -17.13 -21.58 21.05
N GLY A 271 -17.28 -20.26 21.19
CA GLY A 271 -17.09 -19.57 22.47
C GLY A 271 -18.07 -20.05 23.56
N GLU A 272 -19.35 -20.22 23.23
CA GLU A 272 -20.35 -20.79 24.15
C GLU A 272 -19.91 -22.18 24.63
N GLN A 273 -19.33 -22.97 23.73
CA GLN A 273 -18.86 -24.31 24.04
C GLN A 273 -17.62 -24.29 24.94
N TYR A 274 -16.68 -23.37 24.72
CA TYR A 274 -15.50 -23.21 25.58
C TYR A 274 -15.85 -22.68 26.97
N ALA A 275 -16.76 -21.70 27.05
CA ALA A 275 -17.30 -21.24 28.32
C ALA A 275 -18.00 -22.38 29.07
N ARG A 276 -18.76 -23.23 28.36
CA ARG A 276 -19.42 -24.42 28.91
C ARG A 276 -18.40 -25.45 29.42
N ASN A 277 -17.43 -25.83 28.60
CA ASN A 277 -16.42 -26.82 28.97
C ASN A 277 -15.66 -26.40 30.24
N ARG A 278 -15.23 -25.14 30.31
CA ARG A 278 -14.46 -24.61 31.45
C ARG A 278 -15.31 -24.54 32.73
N ILE A 279 -16.57 -24.07 32.66
CA ILE A 279 -17.43 -24.03 33.86
C ILE A 279 -17.84 -25.43 34.32
N GLU A 280 -18.08 -26.36 33.39
CA GLU A 280 -18.33 -27.78 33.71
C GLU A 280 -17.11 -28.42 34.40
N ALA A 281 -15.88 -28.11 33.97
CA ALA A 281 -14.65 -28.63 34.58
C ALA A 281 -14.47 -28.16 36.04
N ILE A 282 -14.77 -26.89 36.30
CA ILE A 282 -14.75 -26.31 37.65
C ILE A 282 -15.88 -26.92 38.50
N GLN A 283 -17.09 -27.02 37.93
CA GLN A 283 -18.25 -27.58 38.62
C GLN A 283 -18.10 -29.08 38.92
N ALA A 284 -17.28 -29.84 38.18
CA ALA A 284 -16.91 -31.22 38.51
C ALA A 284 -16.27 -31.40 39.90
N GLN A 285 -15.80 -30.31 40.51
CA GLN A 285 -15.24 -30.29 41.87
C GLN A 285 -16.27 -29.90 42.94
N HIS A 286 -17.46 -29.41 42.56
CA HIS A 286 -18.48 -28.96 43.52
C HIS A 286 -18.95 -30.09 44.43
N GLU A 287 -19.16 -31.29 43.90
CA GLU A 287 -19.61 -32.47 44.65
C GLU A 287 -18.70 -33.65 44.29
N GLN A 288 -17.93 -34.15 45.26
CA GLN A 288 -17.05 -35.30 45.10
C GLN A 288 -17.28 -36.31 46.22
N ILE A 289 -17.26 -37.59 45.86
CA ILE A 289 -17.46 -38.69 46.79
C ILE A 289 -16.16 -39.49 46.83
N ARG A 290 -15.53 -39.56 48.00
CA ARG A 290 -14.36 -40.42 48.23
C ARG A 290 -14.79 -41.72 48.88
N LEU A 291 -14.37 -42.83 48.30
CA LEU A 291 -14.73 -44.17 48.73
C LEU A 291 -13.46 -44.97 48.97
N LYS A 292 -13.43 -45.78 50.05
CA LYS A 292 -12.36 -46.78 50.23
C LYS A 292 -12.94 -48.17 50.35
N GLY A 293 -12.25 -49.13 49.75
CA GLY A 293 -12.70 -50.50 49.70
C GLY A 293 -11.69 -51.44 49.08
N ASN A 294 -12.03 -52.71 49.10
CA ASN A 294 -11.25 -53.78 48.48
C ASN A 294 -11.80 -54.19 47.10
N ALA A 295 -12.57 -53.32 46.43
CA ALA A 295 -13.21 -53.60 45.15
C ALA A 295 -12.20 -53.65 43.99
N ARG A 296 -11.70 -54.85 43.69
CA ARG A 296 -10.55 -55.06 42.79
C ARG A 296 -10.79 -54.71 41.34
N GLY A 297 -12.02 -54.73 40.87
CA GLY A 297 -12.35 -54.44 39.46
C GLY A 297 -12.52 -52.96 39.12
N LEU A 298 -12.70 -52.10 40.11
CA LEU A 298 -13.01 -50.68 39.90
C LEU A 298 -11.77 -49.86 39.51
N GLY A 299 -11.92 -48.94 38.54
CA GLY A 299 -10.84 -48.08 38.11
C GLY A 299 -11.30 -46.81 37.42
N SER A 300 -10.34 -45.91 37.14
CA SER A 300 -10.68 -44.58 36.62
C SER A 300 -11.36 -44.71 35.25
N GLY A 301 -12.48 -44.01 35.07
CA GLY A 301 -13.33 -44.09 33.89
C GLY A 301 -14.38 -45.19 33.90
N HIS A 302 -14.46 -46.03 34.94
CA HIS A 302 -15.57 -46.98 35.10
C HIS A 302 -16.79 -46.34 35.76
N LEU A 303 -17.97 -46.85 35.37
CA LEU A 303 -19.24 -46.61 36.03
C LEU A 303 -19.55 -47.75 37.01
N PHE A 304 -20.13 -47.43 38.16
CA PHE A 304 -20.72 -48.42 39.06
C PHE A 304 -21.80 -47.79 39.95
N SER A 305 -22.73 -48.60 40.44
CA SER A 305 -23.71 -48.18 41.44
C SER A 305 -23.31 -48.60 42.85
N LEU A 306 -23.32 -47.67 43.80
CA LEU A 306 -23.20 -47.98 45.22
C LEU A 306 -24.54 -48.53 45.74
N THR A 307 -24.48 -49.56 46.57
CA THR A 307 -25.66 -50.19 47.17
C THR A 307 -25.45 -50.39 48.67
N ASP A 308 -26.54 -50.50 49.43
CA ASP A 308 -26.54 -50.78 50.87
C ASP A 308 -25.85 -49.72 51.76
N TYR A 309 -25.63 -48.50 51.27
CA TYR A 309 -25.17 -47.38 52.10
C TYR A 309 -26.36 -46.79 52.91
N PRO A 310 -26.19 -46.42 54.21
CA PRO A 310 -27.30 -45.95 55.05
C PRO A 310 -28.05 -44.70 54.55
N ARG A 311 -27.40 -43.88 53.72
CA ARG A 311 -28.01 -42.68 53.13
C ARG A 311 -28.49 -42.98 51.71
N ASP A 312 -29.81 -43.07 51.55
CA ASP A 312 -30.45 -43.60 50.34
C ASP A 312 -30.13 -42.82 49.05
N ASP A 313 -30.05 -41.48 49.11
CA ASP A 313 -29.71 -40.64 47.95
C ASP A 313 -28.28 -40.85 47.43
N GLN A 314 -27.44 -41.55 48.19
CA GLN A 314 -26.06 -41.89 47.80
C GLN A 314 -25.96 -43.32 47.25
N ASN A 315 -27.04 -44.11 47.23
CA ASN A 315 -27.10 -45.40 46.52
C ASN A 315 -27.42 -45.18 45.04
N ARG A 316 -26.52 -44.48 44.34
CA ARG A 316 -26.67 -44.08 42.94
C ARG A 316 -25.46 -44.50 42.11
N GLU A 317 -25.53 -44.20 40.81
CA GLU A 317 -24.44 -44.47 39.88
C GLU A 317 -23.38 -43.37 39.94
N TYR A 318 -22.12 -43.80 39.95
CA TYR A 318 -20.96 -42.95 40.07
C TYR A 318 -20.00 -43.18 38.90
N LEU A 319 -19.40 -42.08 38.44
CA LEU A 319 -18.23 -42.11 37.57
C LEU A 319 -16.96 -41.96 38.40
N ILE A 320 -16.04 -42.92 38.29
CA ILE A 320 -14.76 -42.88 38.98
C ILE A 320 -13.81 -41.93 38.24
N VAL A 321 -13.45 -40.83 38.89
CA VAL A 321 -12.58 -39.79 38.34
C VAL A 321 -11.13 -40.08 38.67
N ASP A 322 -10.83 -40.42 39.93
CA ASP A 322 -9.49 -40.77 40.41
C ASP A 322 -9.52 -42.12 41.12
N SER A 323 -8.45 -42.89 40.95
CA SER A 323 -8.25 -44.17 41.63
C SER A 323 -6.83 -44.29 42.15
N GLU A 324 -6.72 -44.62 43.43
CA GLU A 324 -5.47 -45.01 44.06
C GLU A 324 -5.55 -46.47 44.49
N TYR A 325 -4.50 -47.24 44.24
CA TYR A 325 -4.44 -48.67 44.58
C TYR A 325 -3.21 -48.96 45.44
N THR A 326 -3.40 -49.76 46.47
CA THR A 326 -2.32 -50.44 47.19
C THR A 326 -2.56 -51.94 47.11
N ILE A 327 -1.64 -52.66 46.47
CA ILE A 327 -1.69 -54.12 46.39
C ILE A 327 -0.46 -54.66 47.10
N THR A 328 -0.66 -55.39 48.19
CA THR A 328 0.41 -56.01 48.98
C THR A 328 0.29 -57.52 48.87
N GLN A 329 1.42 -58.19 48.68
CA GLN A 329 1.48 -59.64 48.68
C GLN A 329 2.44 -60.15 49.76
N ASP A 330 2.17 -61.35 50.25
CA ASP A 330 3.02 -61.97 51.26
C ASP A 330 4.46 -62.12 50.77
N LEU A 331 5.39 -61.81 51.68
CA LEU A 331 6.82 -62.01 51.47
C LEU A 331 7.14 -63.50 51.53
N TYR A 332 8.14 -63.94 50.76
CA TYR A 332 8.66 -65.31 50.82
C TYR A 332 9.43 -65.61 52.12
N GLU A 333 9.59 -64.62 53.00
CA GLU A 333 10.28 -64.74 54.27
C GLU A 333 9.29 -64.61 55.43
N SER A 334 9.28 -65.58 56.34
CA SER A 334 8.51 -65.53 57.57
C SER A 334 9.16 -64.57 58.56
N GLY A 335 8.56 -63.39 58.82
CA GLY A 335 9.12 -62.48 59.83
C GLY A 335 8.48 -61.09 60.03
N ARG A 336 7.45 -60.69 59.27
CA ARG A 336 6.69 -59.45 59.53
C ARG A 336 5.19 -59.72 59.43
N GLY A 337 4.42 -59.12 60.34
CA GLY A 337 2.96 -59.29 60.40
C GLY A 337 2.29 -58.87 59.10
N SER A 338 1.26 -59.62 58.69
CA SER A 338 0.47 -59.33 57.49
C SER A 338 -0.21 -57.97 57.63
N GLU A 339 -0.06 -57.10 56.64
CA GLU A 339 -0.99 -55.98 56.47
C GLU A 339 -2.41 -56.55 56.27
N SER A 340 -3.44 -55.89 56.80
CA SER A 340 -4.79 -56.45 56.94
C SER A 340 -5.56 -56.64 55.63
N PHE A 341 -5.15 -55.98 54.54
CA PHE A 341 -5.78 -56.10 53.22
C PHE A 341 -4.74 -56.34 52.12
N GLN A 342 -4.95 -57.37 51.30
CA GLN A 342 -4.09 -57.68 50.14
C GLN A 342 -4.32 -56.71 48.96
N PHE A 343 -5.52 -56.14 48.87
CA PHE A 343 -5.89 -55.10 47.91
C PHE A 343 -6.72 -54.03 48.62
N ASP A 344 -6.28 -52.79 48.51
CA ASP A 344 -6.97 -51.61 49.00
C ASP A 344 -7.05 -50.58 47.87
N SER A 345 -8.20 -49.92 47.75
CA SER A 345 -8.42 -48.87 46.77
C SER A 345 -9.10 -47.67 47.41
N SER A 346 -8.64 -46.47 47.02
CA SER A 346 -9.27 -45.20 47.35
C SER A 346 -9.72 -44.54 46.05
N LEU A 347 -11.02 -44.29 45.91
CA LEU A 347 -11.65 -43.82 44.69
C LEU A 347 -12.24 -42.43 44.94
N THR A 348 -12.02 -41.49 44.02
CA THR A 348 -12.76 -40.22 43.97
C THR A 348 -13.76 -40.31 42.82
N CYS A 349 -15.02 -40.07 43.14
CA CYS A 349 -16.13 -40.23 42.22
C CYS A 349 -16.96 -38.94 42.13
N ILE A 350 -17.64 -38.78 41.00
CA ILE A 350 -18.73 -37.81 40.83
C ILE A 350 -20.02 -38.57 40.49
N ASP A 351 -21.16 -37.90 40.65
CA ASP A 351 -22.43 -38.42 40.13
C ASP A 351 -22.30 -38.66 38.62
N ALA A 352 -22.70 -39.83 38.13
CA ALA A 352 -22.62 -40.16 36.72
C ALA A 352 -23.47 -39.25 35.81
N SER A 353 -24.51 -38.61 36.36
CA SER A 353 -25.31 -37.59 35.68
C SER A 353 -24.59 -36.25 35.52
N GLN A 354 -23.54 -36.00 36.31
CA GLN A 354 -22.74 -34.80 36.20
C GLN A 354 -21.72 -34.94 35.07
N VAL A 355 -21.68 -33.94 34.19
CA VAL A 355 -20.72 -33.91 33.08
C VAL A 355 -19.32 -33.64 33.62
N PHE A 356 -18.39 -34.54 33.28
CA PHE A 356 -16.97 -34.32 33.53
C PHE A 356 -16.31 -33.56 32.37
N ARG A 357 -15.45 -32.61 32.73
CA ARG A 357 -14.50 -31.95 31.83
C ARG A 357 -13.16 -31.83 32.55
N PRO A 358 -12.03 -31.98 31.85
CA PRO A 358 -10.72 -31.81 32.47
C PRO A 358 -10.47 -30.33 32.77
N LEU A 359 -9.76 -30.05 33.86
CA LEU A 359 -9.27 -28.71 34.15
C LEU A 359 -8.10 -28.35 33.21
N PRO A 360 -7.97 -27.08 32.79
CA PRO A 360 -6.85 -26.60 32.00
C PRO A 360 -5.60 -26.44 32.88
N LEU A 361 -4.91 -27.54 33.16
CA LEU A 361 -3.70 -27.57 33.98
C LEU A 361 -2.42 -27.48 33.14
N THR A 362 -2.52 -27.86 31.87
CA THR A 362 -1.39 -27.85 30.96
C THR A 362 -1.07 -26.41 30.56
N VAL A 363 0.17 -25.99 30.78
CA VAL A 363 0.59 -24.62 30.51
C VAL A 363 0.50 -24.34 29.01
N GLN A 364 -0.20 -23.26 28.63
CA GLN A 364 -0.23 -22.81 27.25
C GLN A 364 1.14 -22.25 26.82
N PRO A 365 1.62 -22.57 25.60
CA PRO A 365 2.87 -22.04 25.10
C PRO A 365 2.73 -20.52 24.85
N ILE A 366 3.72 -19.75 25.30
CA ILE A 366 3.76 -18.29 25.11
C ILE A 366 5.01 -17.91 24.34
N VAL A 367 4.83 -17.19 23.23
CA VAL A 367 5.89 -16.53 22.50
C VAL A 367 6.30 -15.25 23.24
N GLN A 368 7.47 -15.30 23.88
CA GLN A 368 7.96 -14.22 24.75
C GLN A 368 8.27 -12.89 24.04
N GLY A 369 8.38 -12.90 22.71
CA GLY A 369 8.74 -11.72 21.94
C GLY A 369 8.64 -11.93 20.44
N PRO A 370 8.71 -10.85 19.65
CA PRO A 370 8.59 -10.94 18.21
C PRO A 370 9.70 -11.80 17.58
N GLN A 371 9.38 -12.41 16.45
CA GLN A 371 10.31 -13.23 15.66
C GLN A 371 10.33 -12.73 14.23
N THR A 372 11.42 -12.96 13.50
CA THR A 372 11.42 -12.72 12.06
C THR A 372 10.90 -13.93 11.31
N ALA A 373 10.28 -13.67 10.15
CA ALA A 373 9.78 -14.68 9.23
C ALA A 373 9.92 -14.18 7.79
N MET A 374 9.96 -15.11 6.84
CA MET A 374 10.05 -14.78 5.42
C MET A 374 8.66 -14.80 4.79
N VAL A 375 8.29 -13.78 4.04
CA VAL A 375 7.01 -13.73 3.30
C VAL A 375 7.05 -14.76 2.16
N VAL A 376 5.97 -15.52 2.00
CA VAL A 376 5.86 -16.61 1.02
C VAL A 376 4.55 -16.56 0.25
N GLY A 377 4.51 -17.24 -0.89
CA GLY A 377 3.32 -17.35 -1.74
C GLY A 377 3.56 -18.30 -2.91
N PRO A 378 2.62 -18.36 -3.87
CA PRO A 378 2.70 -19.27 -5.01
C PRO A 378 3.92 -19.00 -5.88
N LYS A 379 4.46 -20.06 -6.48
CA LYS A 379 5.60 -19.95 -7.41
C LYS A 379 5.24 -19.05 -8.61
N GLY A 380 6.09 -18.08 -8.91
CA GLY A 380 5.90 -17.12 -10.03
C GLY A 380 5.13 -15.85 -9.66
N GLU A 381 4.68 -15.74 -8.42
CA GLU A 381 4.17 -14.49 -7.85
C GLU A 381 5.30 -13.69 -7.17
N GLU A 382 5.16 -12.37 -7.16
CA GLU A 382 6.01 -11.47 -6.34
C GLU A 382 5.24 -10.94 -5.12
N ILE A 383 3.91 -10.91 -5.19
CA ILE A 383 3.01 -10.40 -4.16
C ILE A 383 1.87 -11.39 -4.01
N TRP A 384 1.62 -11.84 -2.78
CA TRP A 384 0.51 -12.72 -2.46
C TRP A 384 -0.24 -12.16 -1.25
N THR A 385 -1.44 -11.62 -1.51
CA THR A 385 -2.23 -10.91 -0.51
C THR A 385 -3.72 -11.10 -0.73
N ASP A 386 -4.52 -10.83 0.30
CA ASP A 386 -5.98 -10.94 0.25
C ASP A 386 -6.66 -9.56 0.38
N GLN A 387 -8.00 -9.54 0.45
CA GLN A 387 -8.78 -8.30 0.54
C GLN A 387 -8.49 -7.42 1.78
N PHE A 388 -7.77 -7.95 2.77
CA PHE A 388 -7.40 -7.24 4.00
C PHE A 388 -5.92 -6.82 4.00
N GLY A 389 -5.17 -7.05 2.91
CA GLY A 389 -3.75 -6.76 2.84
C GLY A 389 -2.89 -7.71 3.69
N ARG A 390 -3.39 -8.91 3.99
CA ARG A 390 -2.65 -9.93 4.75
C ARG A 390 -1.62 -10.61 3.87
N VAL A 391 -0.61 -11.22 4.48
CA VAL A 391 0.40 -12.04 3.77
C VAL A 391 0.54 -13.38 4.47
N LYS A 392 1.20 -14.33 3.81
CA LYS A 392 1.62 -15.59 4.42
C LYS A 392 3.13 -15.57 4.64
N VAL A 393 3.59 -16.24 5.68
CA VAL A 393 5.02 -16.31 6.04
C VAL A 393 5.48 -17.75 6.27
N HIS A 394 6.76 -17.97 6.12
CA HIS A 394 7.50 -19.13 6.59
C HIS A 394 8.28 -18.72 7.84
N PHE A 395 8.01 -19.39 8.96
CA PHE A 395 8.79 -19.22 10.19
C PHE A 395 10.04 -20.10 10.13
N TYR A 396 11.19 -19.59 10.56
CA TYR A 396 12.47 -20.32 10.48
C TYR A 396 12.54 -21.59 11.35
N TRP A 397 11.61 -21.77 12.28
CA TRP A 397 11.50 -22.99 13.09
C TRP A 397 10.53 -24.02 12.49
N ASP A 398 9.77 -23.66 11.44
CA ASP A 398 8.91 -24.62 10.76
C ASP A 398 9.76 -25.50 9.83
N ARG A 399 9.71 -26.80 10.07
CA ARG A 399 10.48 -27.81 9.33
C ARG A 399 9.61 -28.64 8.39
N HIS A 400 8.29 -28.42 8.41
CA HIS A 400 7.31 -29.29 7.78
C HIS A 400 6.64 -28.67 6.56
N ASP A 401 6.89 -27.39 6.29
CA ASP A 401 6.37 -26.70 5.12
C ASP A 401 7.33 -26.75 3.93
N GLN A 402 6.90 -26.12 2.83
CA GLN A 402 7.67 -26.00 1.59
C GLN A 402 7.99 -24.52 1.26
N SER A 403 7.82 -23.62 2.22
CA SER A 403 7.96 -22.17 2.05
C SER A 403 7.13 -21.62 0.88
N ASN A 404 5.84 -21.97 0.84
CA ASN A 404 4.89 -21.63 -0.23
C ASN A 404 3.55 -21.09 0.33
N GLU A 405 2.51 -21.01 -0.50
CA GLU A 405 1.19 -20.51 -0.10
C GLU A 405 0.48 -21.33 0.99
N ASN A 406 1.02 -22.48 1.39
CA ASN A 406 0.47 -23.34 2.45
C ASN A 406 1.31 -23.31 3.74
N SER A 407 2.35 -22.48 3.83
CA SER A 407 3.24 -22.43 5.00
C SER A 407 2.56 -21.92 6.28
N SER A 408 1.63 -20.98 6.17
CA SER A 408 0.92 -20.41 7.31
C SER A 408 -0.46 -19.90 6.94
N CYS A 409 -1.20 -19.47 7.97
CA CYS A 409 -2.44 -18.73 7.80
C CYS A 409 -2.19 -17.33 7.22
N TRP A 410 -3.28 -16.63 6.93
CA TRP A 410 -3.21 -15.22 6.51
C TRP A 410 -2.95 -14.30 7.72
N ILE A 411 -1.81 -13.62 7.70
CA ILE A 411 -1.31 -12.78 8.79
C ILE A 411 -1.51 -11.31 8.46
N ARG A 412 -2.15 -10.56 9.37
CA ARG A 412 -2.34 -9.10 9.22
C ARG A 412 -1.01 -8.35 9.27
N VAL A 413 -0.90 -7.30 8.47
CA VAL A 413 0.30 -6.47 8.37
C VAL A 413 0.00 -5.08 8.91
N SER A 414 0.74 -4.69 9.95
CA SER A 414 0.75 -3.32 10.46
C SER A 414 1.15 -2.35 9.36
N GLN A 415 0.42 -1.24 9.27
CA GLN A 415 0.68 -0.15 8.33
C GLN A 415 1.04 1.11 9.11
N ASN A 416 1.82 2.02 8.50
CA ASN A 416 2.21 3.28 9.15
C ASN A 416 0.99 4.14 9.52
N TRP A 417 -0.08 4.06 8.73
CA TRP A 417 -1.35 4.74 8.94
C TRP A 417 -2.51 3.93 8.36
N ALA A 418 -3.54 3.61 9.15
CA ALA A 418 -4.70 2.83 8.69
C ALA A 418 -6.02 3.45 9.15
N GLY A 419 -6.83 3.92 8.20
CA GLY A 419 -8.17 4.47 8.40
C GLY A 419 -9.23 3.76 7.55
N LYS A 420 -10.48 4.22 7.63
CA LYS A 420 -11.61 3.63 6.88
C LYS A 420 -11.52 4.00 5.40
N ASN A 421 -10.87 3.15 4.59
CA ASN A 421 -10.59 3.35 3.16
C ASN A 421 -9.62 4.50 2.84
N TRP A 422 -8.74 4.83 3.78
CA TRP A 422 -7.69 5.84 3.60
C TRP A 422 -6.50 5.50 4.52
N GLY A 423 -5.30 5.98 4.20
CA GLY A 423 -4.07 5.69 4.95
C GLY A 423 -2.91 5.27 4.05
N SER A 424 -1.90 4.64 4.63
CA SER A 424 -0.74 4.09 3.93
C SER A 424 -0.91 2.59 3.68
N ILE A 425 -0.50 2.11 2.52
CA ILE A 425 -0.43 0.68 2.25
C ILE A 425 0.91 0.31 1.60
N GLN A 426 1.62 -0.61 2.24
CA GLN A 426 2.84 -1.21 1.73
C GLN A 426 2.76 -2.70 2.01
N ILE A 427 2.47 -3.50 0.98
CA ILE A 427 2.33 -4.95 1.15
C ILE A 427 3.72 -5.61 1.08
N PRO A 428 4.13 -6.38 2.10
CA PRO A 428 5.35 -7.18 2.03
C PRO A 428 5.34 -8.13 0.83
N ARG A 429 6.45 -8.20 0.10
CA ARG A 429 6.60 -9.04 -1.09
C ARG A 429 7.18 -10.40 -0.75
N ILE A 430 6.91 -11.40 -1.58
CA ILE A 430 7.47 -12.74 -1.43
C ILE A 430 9.01 -12.66 -1.36
N GLY A 431 9.59 -13.39 -0.40
CA GLY A 431 10.99 -13.35 -0.04
C GLY A 431 11.33 -12.30 1.02
N GLN A 432 10.47 -11.29 1.29
CA GLN A 432 10.78 -10.23 2.26
C GLN A 432 10.80 -10.72 3.71
N GLU A 433 11.78 -10.24 4.48
CA GLU A 433 11.85 -10.50 5.92
C GLU A 433 10.95 -9.52 6.69
N VAL A 434 10.06 -10.09 7.50
CA VAL A 434 9.10 -9.35 8.32
C VAL A 434 9.27 -9.71 9.79
N ILE A 435 8.95 -8.77 10.68
CA ILE A 435 8.85 -9.00 12.11
C ILE A 435 7.41 -9.39 12.43
N VAL A 436 7.24 -10.56 13.05
CA VAL A 436 5.96 -11.12 13.47
C VAL A 436 5.88 -11.08 15.00
N SER A 437 4.87 -10.37 15.50
CA SER A 437 4.43 -10.42 16.89
C SER A 437 3.26 -11.39 17.04
N PHE A 438 2.92 -11.73 18.28
CA PHE A 438 1.86 -12.69 18.61
C PHE A 438 0.92 -12.03 19.62
N LEU A 439 -0.38 -11.96 19.30
CA LEU A 439 -1.36 -11.31 20.19
C LEU A 439 -1.49 -12.11 21.49
N GLU A 440 -1.38 -11.45 22.65
CA GLU A 440 -1.26 -12.10 23.96
C GLU A 440 -0.10 -13.10 24.09
N GLY A 441 0.87 -13.05 23.17
CA GLY A 441 1.94 -14.05 23.07
C GLY A 441 1.48 -15.41 22.54
N ASP A 442 0.25 -15.54 22.06
CA ASP A 442 -0.34 -16.78 21.54
C ASP A 442 0.27 -17.15 20.17
N PRO A 443 0.98 -18.29 20.04
CA PRO A 443 1.53 -18.79 18.78
C PRO A 443 0.51 -18.87 17.63
N ASP A 444 -0.77 -19.06 17.94
CA ASP A 444 -1.86 -19.24 16.97
C ASP A 444 -2.36 -17.88 16.41
N ARG A 445 -1.91 -16.76 16.98
CA ARG A 445 -2.35 -15.40 16.62
C ARG A 445 -1.21 -14.49 16.16
N PRO A 446 -0.53 -14.83 15.04
CA PRO A 446 0.54 -13.98 14.51
C PRO A 446 -0.01 -12.68 13.91
N ILE A 447 0.81 -11.62 13.98
CA ILE A 447 0.60 -10.33 13.32
C ILE A 447 1.94 -9.73 12.91
N VAL A 448 2.08 -9.31 11.65
CA VAL A 448 3.29 -8.64 11.16
C VAL A 448 3.30 -7.21 11.68
N THR A 449 4.34 -6.82 12.40
CA THR A 449 4.49 -5.51 13.05
C THR A 449 5.63 -4.66 12.49
N GLY A 450 6.54 -5.27 11.72
CA GLY A 450 7.68 -4.55 11.16
C GLY A 450 8.34 -5.29 10.00
N ARG A 451 9.41 -4.68 9.48
CA ARG A 451 10.20 -5.16 8.34
C ARG A 451 11.66 -4.84 8.60
N VAL A 452 12.55 -5.68 8.11
CA VAL A 452 14.00 -5.49 8.26
C VAL A 452 14.71 -5.79 6.95
N TYR A 453 15.82 -5.08 6.73
CA TYR A 453 16.76 -5.40 5.66
C TYR A 453 17.75 -6.47 6.15
N ASN A 454 18.29 -7.25 5.22
CA ASN A 454 19.30 -8.28 5.49
C ASN A 454 20.35 -8.32 4.36
N ALA A 455 21.23 -9.32 4.36
CA ALA A 455 22.33 -9.41 3.40
C ALA A 455 21.88 -9.63 1.94
N GLU A 456 20.72 -10.26 1.74
CA GLU A 456 20.13 -10.48 0.42
C GLU A 456 19.18 -9.33 0.04
N GLN A 457 18.46 -8.81 1.03
CA GLN A 457 17.55 -7.68 0.92
C GLN A 457 18.21 -6.44 1.48
N THR A 458 19.13 -5.90 0.69
CA THR A 458 19.93 -4.76 1.10
C THR A 458 19.10 -3.49 1.17
N VAL A 459 19.63 -2.52 1.91
CA VAL A 459 19.12 -1.15 1.98
C VAL A 459 19.11 -0.48 0.60
N PRO A 460 18.16 0.43 0.31
CA PRO A 460 18.02 1.08 -1.00
C PRO A 460 19.16 2.06 -1.33
N TYR A 461 19.90 2.51 -0.33
CA TYR A 461 21.03 3.44 -0.43
C TYR A 461 22.27 2.79 0.18
N GLU A 462 23.42 2.90 -0.48
CA GLU A 462 24.64 2.27 0.00
C GLU A 462 25.06 2.87 1.36
N LEU A 463 25.10 2.03 2.39
CA LEU A 463 25.50 2.40 3.74
C LEU A 463 26.89 1.82 4.06
N PRO A 464 27.72 2.53 4.84
CA PRO A 464 27.43 3.78 5.56
C PRO A 464 27.63 5.07 4.75
N ALA A 465 28.02 4.99 3.47
CA ALA A 465 28.39 6.17 2.66
C ALA A 465 27.27 7.21 2.54
N ASN A 466 26.01 6.77 2.41
CA ASN A 466 24.84 7.63 2.24
C ASN A 466 23.98 7.69 3.52
N ALA A 467 24.58 7.77 4.70
CA ALA A 467 23.87 7.75 5.98
C ALA A 467 22.90 8.94 6.19
N THR A 468 23.03 10.02 5.40
CA THR A 468 22.15 11.19 5.40
C THR A 468 20.98 11.09 4.40
N GLN A 469 20.90 10.01 3.62
CA GLN A 469 19.78 9.76 2.70
C GLN A 469 18.65 9.02 3.40
N SER A 470 17.42 9.52 3.22
CA SER A 470 16.19 8.88 3.68
C SER A 470 15.11 8.95 2.61
N GLY A 471 14.14 8.04 2.63
CA GLY A 471 13.10 8.06 1.60
C GLY A 471 12.31 6.77 1.45
N THR A 472 11.47 6.75 0.41
CA THR A 472 10.73 5.57 -0.03
C THR A 472 11.07 5.29 -1.48
N LYS A 473 11.67 4.11 -1.74
CA LYS A 473 11.97 3.61 -3.08
C LYS A 473 11.14 2.34 -3.32
N SER A 474 10.33 2.38 -4.37
CA SER A 474 9.50 1.24 -4.79
C SER A 474 10.23 0.37 -5.82
N ARG A 475 9.55 -0.65 -6.35
CA ARG A 475 10.05 -1.50 -7.43
C ARG A 475 8.86 -1.91 -8.30
N SER A 476 8.94 -1.73 -9.61
CA SER A 476 7.87 -2.23 -10.49
C SER A 476 7.64 -3.71 -10.30
N SER A 477 6.38 -4.14 -10.40
CA SER A 477 5.96 -5.53 -10.25
C SER A 477 4.92 -5.85 -11.33
N LYS A 478 4.99 -7.00 -12.00
CA LYS A 478 6.01 -8.04 -11.90
C LYS A 478 7.20 -7.81 -12.84
N GLY A 479 8.37 -8.35 -12.50
CA GLY A 479 9.55 -8.38 -13.36
C GLY A 479 10.37 -7.09 -13.39
N GLY A 480 10.21 -6.20 -12.41
CA GLY A 480 10.97 -4.95 -12.34
C GLY A 480 12.45 -5.19 -12.11
N THR A 481 13.31 -4.48 -12.86
CA THR A 481 14.76 -4.48 -12.67
C THR A 481 15.19 -3.41 -11.64
N PRO A 482 16.47 -3.33 -11.23
CA PRO A 482 16.98 -2.25 -10.40
C PRO A 482 16.74 -0.82 -10.98
N ALA A 483 16.53 -0.68 -12.28
CA ALA A 483 16.21 0.60 -12.93
C ALA A 483 14.71 0.98 -12.86
N ASN A 484 13.82 0.04 -12.57
CA ASN A 484 12.37 0.22 -12.60
C ASN A 484 11.82 0.55 -11.20
N PHE A 485 11.66 1.84 -10.88
CA PHE A 485 11.15 2.27 -9.57
C PHE A 485 10.56 3.69 -9.59
N ASN A 486 9.57 3.92 -8.72
CA ASN A 486 9.25 5.26 -8.22
C ASN A 486 10.02 5.54 -6.93
N GLU A 487 10.40 6.80 -6.69
CA GLU A 487 11.14 7.21 -5.50
C GLU A 487 10.82 8.62 -5.05
N ILE A 488 10.74 8.80 -3.72
CA ILE A 488 10.86 10.09 -3.05
C ILE A 488 12.02 9.96 -2.05
N ARG A 489 13.08 10.74 -2.25
CA ARG A 489 14.30 10.70 -1.43
C ARG A 489 14.68 12.10 -0.95
N MET A 490 15.01 12.20 0.33
CA MET A 490 15.57 13.37 0.98
C MET A 490 17.05 13.11 1.27
N GLU A 491 17.92 14.05 0.90
CA GLU A 491 19.33 14.09 1.23
C GLU A 491 19.57 15.26 2.19
N ASP A 492 20.04 14.94 3.40
CA ASP A 492 20.27 15.91 4.48
C ASP A 492 21.77 16.23 4.67
N LYS A 493 22.62 15.89 3.68
CA LYS A 493 24.03 16.25 3.70
C LYS A 493 24.18 17.77 3.58
N LYS A 494 24.73 18.39 4.64
CA LYS A 494 24.87 19.84 4.74
C LYS A 494 25.61 20.46 3.55
N GLY A 495 24.97 21.41 2.86
CA GLY A 495 25.51 22.10 1.68
C GLY A 495 25.30 21.35 0.36
N GLU A 496 24.71 20.15 0.40
CA GLU A 496 24.36 19.31 -0.74
C GLU A 496 22.93 18.74 -0.59
N GLU A 497 22.06 19.45 0.14
CA GLU A 497 20.69 18.99 0.42
C GLU A 497 19.87 18.83 -0.87
N GLN A 498 19.08 17.77 -0.96
CA GLN A 498 18.27 17.47 -2.15
C GLN A 498 16.96 16.76 -1.82
N LEU A 499 15.87 17.22 -2.41
CA LEU A 499 14.65 16.43 -2.59
C LEU A 499 14.63 15.87 -4.01
N PHE A 500 14.66 14.54 -4.13
CA PHE A 500 14.60 13.83 -5.40
C PHE A 500 13.25 13.11 -5.53
N ILE A 501 12.52 13.42 -6.59
CA ILE A 501 11.25 12.78 -6.95
C ILE A 501 11.45 12.14 -8.32
N HIS A 502 11.25 10.83 -8.40
CA HIS A 502 11.33 10.06 -9.63
C HIS A 502 10.04 9.25 -9.83
N ALA A 503 9.37 9.50 -10.95
CA ALA A 503 8.28 8.68 -11.44
C ALA A 503 8.78 7.83 -12.60
N GLU A 504 8.56 6.52 -12.54
CA GLU A 504 9.02 5.59 -13.57
C GLU A 504 8.29 5.78 -14.91
N LYS A 505 7.04 6.28 -14.88
CA LYS A 505 6.19 6.41 -16.06
C LYS A 505 5.42 7.73 -16.12
N ASN A 506 4.34 7.85 -15.35
CA ASN A 506 3.51 9.06 -15.31
C ASN A 506 3.67 9.73 -13.95
N GLN A 507 3.72 11.06 -13.94
CA GLN A 507 3.61 11.89 -12.75
C GLN A 507 2.40 12.82 -12.92
N ASP A 508 1.32 12.51 -12.22
CA ASP A 508 0.12 13.34 -12.18
C ASP A 508 0.11 14.16 -10.88
N ILE A 509 -0.15 15.47 -10.99
CA ILE A 509 -0.24 16.39 -9.86
C ILE A 509 -1.57 17.12 -9.97
N GLU A 510 -2.42 16.99 -8.95
CA GLU A 510 -3.73 17.65 -8.88
C GLU A 510 -3.78 18.53 -7.63
N VAL A 511 -4.11 19.80 -7.81
CA VAL A 511 -4.25 20.80 -6.75
C VAL A 511 -5.62 21.46 -6.89
N GLU A 512 -6.49 21.27 -5.89
CA GLU A 512 -7.90 21.71 -5.98
C GLU A 512 -8.11 23.22 -5.78
N ASN A 513 -7.13 23.93 -5.19
CA ASN A 513 -7.26 25.36 -4.89
C ASN A 513 -6.06 26.16 -5.43
N ASP A 514 -4.99 26.28 -4.65
CA ASP A 514 -3.85 27.13 -4.99
C ASP A 514 -2.54 26.32 -5.00
N GLU A 515 -1.80 26.38 -6.12
CA GLU A 515 -0.42 25.91 -6.21
C GLU A 515 0.53 27.11 -6.12
N THR A 516 1.48 27.07 -5.19
CA THR A 516 2.55 28.06 -5.09
C THR A 516 3.90 27.40 -5.27
N HIS A 517 4.75 27.95 -6.13
CA HIS A 517 6.09 27.44 -6.40
C HIS A 517 7.12 28.58 -6.33
N TRP A 518 8.08 28.48 -5.41
CA TRP A 518 9.14 29.47 -5.23
C TRP A 518 10.51 28.79 -5.30
N VAL A 519 11.40 29.34 -6.12
CA VAL A 519 12.77 28.85 -6.30
C VAL A 519 13.72 29.98 -5.91
N GLY A 520 14.57 29.75 -4.91
CA GLY A 520 15.48 30.77 -4.38
C GLY A 520 16.72 31.06 -5.23
N HIS A 521 17.00 30.22 -6.22
CA HIS A 521 18.11 30.37 -7.16
C HIS A 521 17.63 30.01 -8.58
N ASP A 522 18.15 28.93 -9.19
CA ASP A 522 17.84 28.59 -10.59
C ASP A 522 16.80 27.47 -10.70
N ARG A 523 15.96 27.56 -11.73
CA ARG A 523 15.09 26.47 -12.20
C ARG A 523 15.47 26.09 -13.62
N SER A 524 15.76 24.82 -13.85
CA SER A 524 15.91 24.24 -15.19
C SER A 524 14.76 23.26 -15.45
N LYS A 525 14.16 23.34 -16.64
CA LYS A 525 13.07 22.47 -17.08
C LYS A 525 13.36 22.01 -18.52
N THR A 526 13.31 20.71 -18.74
CA THR A 526 13.43 20.10 -20.08
C THR A 526 12.19 19.28 -20.35
N VAL A 527 11.60 19.45 -21.54
CA VAL A 527 10.47 18.67 -22.05
C VAL A 527 10.89 18.18 -23.43
N ASP A 528 11.10 16.87 -23.58
CA ASP A 528 11.66 16.29 -24.82
C ASP A 528 10.64 16.22 -25.97
N ASN A 529 9.33 16.25 -25.64
CA ASN A 529 8.25 16.22 -26.61
C ASN A 529 7.41 17.50 -26.51
N ASP A 530 6.17 17.42 -26.01
CA ASP A 530 5.22 18.53 -26.05
C ASP A 530 4.97 19.14 -24.67
N GLU A 531 4.89 20.47 -24.61
CA GLU A 531 4.34 21.23 -23.48
C GLU A 531 3.05 21.94 -23.91
N THR A 532 1.96 21.74 -23.16
CA THR A 532 0.71 22.47 -23.35
C THR A 532 0.38 23.26 -22.09
N VAL A 533 0.19 24.57 -22.23
CA VAL A 533 -0.21 25.47 -21.14
C VAL A 533 -1.57 26.08 -21.46
N HIS A 534 -2.57 25.85 -20.62
CA HIS A 534 -3.90 26.43 -20.77
C HIS A 534 -4.28 27.28 -19.56
N VAL A 535 -4.26 28.60 -19.72
CA VAL A 535 -4.65 29.57 -18.69
C VAL A 535 -6.03 30.13 -19.04
N LYS A 536 -7.01 29.96 -18.14
CA LYS A 536 -8.40 30.33 -18.40
C LYS A 536 -8.72 31.82 -18.22
N HIS A 537 -7.96 32.51 -17.36
CA HIS A 537 -8.15 33.94 -17.06
C HIS A 537 -6.90 34.71 -17.46
N ASP A 538 -6.07 35.11 -16.49
CA ASP A 538 -4.89 35.94 -16.75
C ASP A 538 -3.59 35.15 -16.62
N ARG A 539 -2.64 35.41 -17.52
CA ARG A 539 -1.22 35.07 -17.37
C ARG A 539 -0.45 36.38 -17.25
N THR A 540 0.33 36.53 -16.19
CA THR A 540 1.30 37.62 -16.04
C THR A 540 2.69 37.03 -15.98
N GLU A 541 3.61 37.59 -16.76
CA GLU A 541 5.01 37.18 -16.82
C GLU A 541 5.88 38.43 -16.73
N THR A 542 6.82 38.42 -15.80
CA THR A 542 7.76 39.52 -15.57
C THR A 542 9.17 38.95 -15.61
N VAL A 543 10.00 39.49 -16.51
CA VAL A 543 11.42 39.15 -16.61
C VAL A 543 12.22 40.43 -16.39
N ASP A 544 12.91 40.54 -15.25
CA ASP A 544 13.57 41.78 -14.84
C ASP A 544 14.85 42.11 -15.64
N ASN A 545 15.51 41.09 -16.19
CA ASN A 545 16.80 41.26 -16.87
C ASN A 545 16.72 40.94 -18.36
N HIS A 546 16.86 39.67 -18.76
CA HIS A 546 16.88 39.26 -20.16
C HIS A 546 15.95 38.06 -20.40
N GLU A 547 15.18 38.13 -21.48
CA GLU A 547 14.43 37.01 -22.05
C GLU A 547 15.03 36.66 -23.42
N THR A 548 15.20 35.37 -23.71
CA THR A 548 15.59 34.88 -25.04
C THR A 548 14.65 33.76 -25.45
N ILE A 549 13.98 33.93 -26.58
CA ILE A 549 13.07 32.93 -27.15
C ILE A 549 13.62 32.50 -28.51
N THR A 550 13.88 31.20 -28.66
CA THR A 550 14.32 30.60 -29.93
C THR A 550 13.25 29.64 -30.40
N ILE A 551 12.70 29.87 -31.60
CA ILE A 551 11.72 28.99 -32.25
C ILE A 551 12.38 28.35 -33.47
N GLY A 552 12.39 27.01 -33.54
CA GLY A 552 13.09 26.28 -34.60
C GLY A 552 12.35 26.19 -35.93
N VAL A 553 11.01 26.29 -35.92
CA VAL A 553 10.16 26.16 -37.12
C VAL A 553 9.21 27.34 -37.22
N ASP A 554 8.05 27.29 -36.56
CA ASP A 554 6.97 28.28 -36.70
C ASP A 554 6.53 28.83 -35.33
N ARG A 555 6.27 30.15 -35.27
CA ARG A 555 5.51 30.80 -34.20
C ARG A 555 4.23 31.38 -34.80
N THR A 556 3.09 31.00 -34.24
CA THR A 556 1.79 31.61 -34.57
C THR A 556 1.25 32.33 -33.34
N GLU A 557 0.89 33.60 -33.50
CA GLU A 557 0.32 34.44 -32.44
C GLU A 557 -1.01 35.02 -32.88
N LYS A 558 -2.02 34.97 -32.00
CA LYS A 558 -3.35 35.51 -32.25
C LYS A 558 -3.84 36.26 -31.03
N VAL A 559 -3.99 37.57 -31.16
CA VAL A 559 -4.53 38.45 -30.11
C VAL A 559 -5.98 38.83 -30.45
N GLY A 560 -6.90 38.59 -29.51
CA GLY A 560 -8.34 38.75 -29.77
C GLY A 560 -8.87 40.19 -29.69
N ASN A 561 -8.19 41.07 -28.95
CA ASN A 561 -8.63 42.46 -28.74
C ASN A 561 -7.49 43.45 -29.01
N ASN A 562 -6.62 43.69 -28.02
CA ASN A 562 -5.54 44.67 -28.13
C ASN A 562 -4.19 44.03 -27.83
N GLU A 563 -3.18 44.38 -28.63
CA GLU A 563 -1.78 44.16 -28.34
C GLU A 563 -1.11 45.53 -28.14
N THR A 564 -0.23 45.66 -27.14
CA THR A 564 0.54 46.89 -26.90
C THR A 564 1.99 46.51 -26.62
N ILE A 565 2.89 46.96 -27.50
CA ILE A 565 4.33 46.72 -27.39
C ILE A 565 5.01 48.06 -27.13
N THR A 566 5.73 48.18 -26.02
CA THR A 566 6.55 49.37 -25.69
C THR A 566 8.02 48.97 -25.68
N ILE A 567 8.83 49.65 -26.49
CA ILE A 567 10.28 49.45 -26.56
C ILE A 567 10.98 50.70 -26.04
N GLY A 568 11.80 50.56 -24.99
CA GLY A 568 12.42 51.70 -24.32
C GLY A 568 13.60 52.34 -25.06
N VAL A 569 14.33 51.56 -25.87
CA VAL A 569 15.52 52.05 -26.60
C VAL A 569 15.45 51.71 -28.08
N ASN A 570 15.69 50.46 -28.47
CA ASN A 570 15.79 50.04 -29.87
C ASN A 570 14.98 48.77 -30.16
N ARG A 571 14.30 48.72 -31.32
CA ARG A 571 13.77 47.50 -31.95
C ARG A 571 14.52 47.28 -33.26
N SER A 572 15.03 46.08 -33.47
CA SER A 572 15.66 45.66 -34.74
C SER A 572 14.89 44.45 -35.26
N GLU A 573 14.37 44.54 -36.47
CA GLU A 573 13.55 43.49 -37.09
C GLU A 573 14.16 43.13 -38.46
N GLN A 574 14.34 41.84 -38.70
CA GLN A 574 14.87 41.31 -39.94
C GLN A 574 13.92 40.23 -40.46
N VAL A 575 13.36 40.46 -41.65
CA VAL A 575 12.46 39.51 -42.32
C VAL A 575 13.19 38.96 -43.56
N GLY A 576 13.43 37.65 -43.58
CA GLY A 576 14.26 37.02 -44.63
C GLY A 576 13.58 36.84 -45.99
N SER A 577 12.25 36.87 -46.06
CA SER A 577 11.51 36.71 -47.31
C SER A 577 10.43 37.79 -47.47
N ASN A 578 9.21 37.56 -46.97
CA ASN A 578 8.10 38.48 -47.16
C ASN A 578 7.54 38.93 -45.81
N GLU A 579 7.27 40.22 -45.69
CA GLU A 579 6.44 40.81 -44.65
C GLU A 579 5.11 41.25 -45.28
N THR A 580 3.97 40.99 -44.62
CA THR A 580 2.66 41.46 -45.07
C THR A 580 1.91 42.06 -43.89
N ILE A 581 1.62 43.35 -43.98
CA ILE A 581 0.86 44.10 -42.96
C ILE A 581 -0.49 44.49 -43.57
N ALA A 582 -1.58 43.97 -43.00
CA ALA A 582 -2.95 44.32 -43.40
C ALA A 582 -3.67 45.02 -42.25
N ILE A 583 -4.22 46.21 -42.51
CA ILE A 583 -4.84 47.06 -41.49
C ILE A 583 -6.26 47.39 -41.94
N GLY A 584 -7.26 46.99 -41.15
CA GLY A 584 -8.67 47.07 -41.55
C GLY A 584 -9.32 48.45 -41.44
N ALA A 585 -8.76 49.35 -40.63
CA ALA A 585 -9.30 50.69 -40.41
C ALA A 585 -8.24 51.78 -40.63
N ASN A 586 -7.45 52.09 -39.59
CA ASN A 586 -6.50 53.20 -39.62
C ASN A 586 -5.10 52.75 -39.16
N ARG A 587 -4.06 53.25 -39.83
CA ARG A 587 -2.66 53.23 -39.37
C ARG A 587 -2.25 54.67 -39.07
N THR A 588 -1.65 54.92 -37.91
CA THR A 588 -1.02 56.21 -37.58
C THR A 588 0.45 55.95 -37.25
N GLU A 589 1.34 56.63 -37.93
CA GLU A 589 2.79 56.54 -37.75
C GLU A 589 3.31 57.94 -37.44
N SER A 590 4.11 58.06 -36.37
CA SER A 590 4.67 59.32 -35.92
C SER A 590 6.16 59.11 -35.62
N VAL A 591 7.02 59.74 -36.42
CA VAL A 591 8.48 59.65 -36.27
C VAL A 591 9.00 60.96 -35.68
N GLY A 592 9.63 60.90 -34.51
CA GLY A 592 10.05 62.10 -33.78
C GLY A 592 11.34 62.76 -34.29
N SER A 593 12.15 62.05 -35.07
CA SER A 593 13.40 62.56 -35.65
C SER A 593 13.44 62.26 -37.15
N ASN A 594 14.19 61.25 -37.58
CA ASN A 594 14.35 60.91 -38.99
C ASN A 594 13.71 59.56 -39.32
N GLU A 595 13.02 59.49 -40.45
CA GLU A 595 12.63 58.25 -41.11
C GLU A 595 13.49 58.08 -42.37
N THR A 596 13.99 56.87 -42.61
CA THR A 596 14.71 56.54 -43.85
C THR A 596 14.13 55.27 -44.45
N ILE A 597 13.54 55.39 -45.63
CA ILE A 597 13.01 54.27 -46.40
C ILE A 597 13.93 54.05 -47.61
N SER A 598 14.55 52.88 -47.70
CA SER A 598 15.39 52.48 -48.83
C SER A 598 14.78 51.26 -49.52
N ILE A 599 14.52 51.37 -50.82
CA ILE A 599 13.86 50.32 -51.62
C ILE A 599 14.76 50.00 -52.81
N GLY A 600 15.26 48.76 -52.88
CA GLY A 600 16.25 48.35 -53.88
C GLY A 600 15.71 48.11 -55.30
N ALA A 601 14.38 47.98 -55.45
CA ALA A 601 13.74 47.74 -56.75
C ALA A 601 12.60 48.73 -57.00
N ASN A 602 11.34 48.30 -56.84
CA ASN A 602 10.17 49.11 -57.17
C ASN A 602 9.38 49.48 -55.90
N ARG A 603 8.97 50.75 -55.79
CA ARG A 603 7.93 51.21 -54.86
C ARG A 603 6.67 51.52 -55.68
N THR A 604 5.53 50.94 -55.32
CA THR A 604 4.22 51.31 -55.86
C THR A 604 3.35 51.84 -54.72
N GLU A 605 2.83 53.04 -54.88
CA GLU A 605 1.93 53.69 -53.91
C GLU A 605 0.60 53.96 -54.61
N SER A 606 -0.50 53.53 -54.00
CA SER A 606 -1.85 53.72 -54.52
C SER A 606 -2.73 54.24 -53.41
N VAL A 607 -3.31 55.42 -53.61
CA VAL A 607 -4.19 56.09 -52.64
C VAL A 607 -5.60 56.13 -53.23
N GLY A 608 -6.56 55.49 -52.56
CA GLY A 608 -7.92 55.32 -53.09
C GLY A 608 -8.83 56.55 -52.99
N SER A 609 -8.49 57.52 -52.14
CA SER A 609 -9.24 58.78 -52.00
C SER A 609 -8.26 59.96 -52.05
N ASN A 610 -7.94 60.58 -50.92
CA ASN A 610 -7.11 61.77 -50.87
C ASN A 610 -5.73 61.45 -50.29
N GLU A 611 -4.69 61.95 -50.95
CA GLU A 611 -3.35 62.09 -50.38
C GLU A 611 -3.12 63.54 -49.98
N THR A 612 -2.53 63.79 -48.81
CA THR A 612 -2.13 65.14 -48.37
C THR A 612 -0.71 65.11 -47.84
N ILE A 613 0.19 65.81 -48.54
CA ILE A 613 1.58 65.95 -48.15
C ILE A 613 1.80 67.39 -47.67
N SER A 614 2.16 67.56 -46.39
CA SER A 614 2.48 68.86 -45.80
C SER A 614 3.94 68.85 -45.35
N ILE A 615 4.73 69.81 -45.83
CA ILE A 615 6.18 69.88 -45.56
C ILE A 615 6.50 71.23 -44.96
N GLY A 616 7.02 71.24 -43.73
CA GLY A 616 7.24 72.47 -42.96
C GLY A 616 8.50 73.27 -43.35
N ALA A 617 9.43 72.66 -44.08
CA ALA A 617 10.67 73.31 -44.53
C ALA A 617 10.89 73.12 -46.03
N ASN A 618 11.73 72.16 -46.43
CA ASN A 618 12.13 71.96 -47.81
C ASN A 618 11.68 70.58 -48.33
N ARG A 619 11.11 70.55 -49.52
CA ARG A 619 10.94 69.32 -50.33
C ARG A 619 11.94 69.38 -51.48
N THR A 620 12.77 68.35 -51.62
CA THR A 620 13.62 68.15 -52.80
C THR A 620 13.22 66.84 -53.46
N GLU A 621 12.85 66.91 -54.74
CA GLU A 621 12.52 65.75 -55.56
C GLU A 621 13.49 65.71 -56.74
N SER A 622 14.12 64.55 -56.97
CA SER A 622 15.08 64.34 -58.05
C SER A 622 14.71 63.07 -58.79
N VAL A 623 14.31 63.20 -60.05
CA VAL A 623 13.92 62.08 -60.91
C VAL A 623 15.02 61.83 -61.93
N GLY A 624 15.65 60.65 -61.89
CA GLY A 624 16.86 60.36 -62.68
C GLY A 624 16.63 60.06 -64.17
N ASN A 625 15.41 59.72 -64.60
CA ASN A 625 15.09 59.40 -65.99
C ASN A 625 13.91 60.23 -66.51
N SER A 626 12.68 59.86 -66.12
CA SER A 626 11.47 60.54 -66.61
C SER A 626 10.43 60.68 -65.50
N GLU A 627 9.92 61.89 -65.32
CA GLU A 627 8.71 62.16 -64.53
C GLU A 627 7.51 62.32 -65.47
N ARG A 628 6.38 61.67 -65.16
CA ARG A 628 5.10 61.89 -65.85
C ARG A 628 4.01 62.18 -64.82
N THR A 629 3.51 63.41 -64.85
CA THR A 629 2.39 63.84 -64.01
C THR A 629 1.14 63.95 -64.88
N THR A 630 0.13 63.11 -64.61
CA THR A 630 -1.17 63.13 -65.30
C THR A 630 -2.23 63.59 -64.32
N ILE A 631 -3.01 64.60 -64.68
CA ILE A 631 -4.05 65.17 -63.83
C ILE A 631 -5.38 65.08 -64.58
N GLY A 632 -6.34 64.35 -64.02
CA GLY A 632 -7.60 64.03 -64.69
C GLY A 632 -8.64 65.15 -64.72
N ALA A 633 -8.47 66.17 -63.87
CA ALA A 633 -9.34 67.34 -63.79
C ALA A 633 -8.47 68.62 -63.71
N ASP A 634 -8.57 69.37 -62.63
CA ASP A 634 -7.88 70.66 -62.49
C ASP A 634 -6.54 70.52 -61.77
N ARG A 635 -5.53 71.22 -62.29
CA ARG A 635 -4.29 71.53 -61.57
C ARG A 635 -4.29 73.00 -61.18
N THR A 636 -4.23 73.29 -59.88
CA THR A 636 -3.97 74.65 -59.38
C THR A 636 -2.59 74.67 -58.72
N ALA A 637 -1.72 75.56 -59.18
CA ALA A 637 -0.44 75.85 -58.55
C ALA A 637 -0.46 77.29 -58.02
N LEU A 638 -0.27 77.47 -56.73
CA LEU A 638 -0.14 78.79 -56.09
C LEU A 638 1.30 78.94 -55.58
N ILE A 639 2.07 79.80 -56.23
CA ILE A 639 3.43 80.15 -55.80
C ILE A 639 3.40 81.54 -55.19
N THR A 640 3.76 81.67 -53.91
CA THR A 640 3.62 82.94 -53.15
C THR A 640 4.85 83.84 -53.22
N ALA A 641 6.02 83.28 -53.54
CA ALA A 641 7.27 84.02 -53.66
C ALA A 641 7.77 84.02 -55.11
N ASN A 642 8.67 83.10 -55.45
CA ASN A 642 9.30 83.02 -56.77
C ASN A 642 9.11 81.62 -57.35
N GLU A 643 8.72 81.55 -58.61
CA GLU A 643 8.83 80.33 -59.43
C GLU A 643 10.00 80.52 -60.40
N TYR A 644 10.92 79.56 -60.44
CA TYR A 644 12.01 79.53 -61.42
C TYR A 644 11.91 78.23 -62.22
N VAL A 645 11.59 78.36 -63.50
CA VAL A 645 11.49 77.24 -64.43
C VAL A 645 12.66 77.32 -65.41
N LEU A 646 13.58 76.36 -65.31
CA LEU A 646 14.66 76.16 -66.27
C LEU A 646 14.39 74.90 -67.09
N ILE A 647 14.35 75.04 -68.41
CA ILE A 647 14.11 73.94 -69.34
C ILE A 647 15.32 73.85 -70.26
N GLY A 648 16.01 72.72 -70.21
CA GLY A 648 17.30 72.56 -70.90
C GLY A 648 17.22 72.34 -72.41
N ALA A 649 16.06 71.94 -72.92
CA ALA A 649 15.82 71.69 -74.34
C ALA A 649 14.57 72.45 -74.81
N ASP A 650 13.43 71.76 -74.91
CA ASP A 650 12.20 72.31 -75.48
C ASP A 650 11.10 72.45 -74.43
N LEU A 651 10.45 73.62 -74.42
CA LEU A 651 9.16 73.82 -73.76
C LEU A 651 8.06 73.88 -74.81
N ALA A 652 7.13 72.93 -74.78
CA ALA A 652 5.90 73.00 -75.55
C ALA A 652 4.72 73.23 -74.60
N THR A 653 4.03 74.36 -74.76
CA THR A 653 2.77 74.64 -74.06
C THR A 653 1.63 74.61 -75.07
N MET A 654 0.59 73.83 -74.78
CA MET A 654 -0.62 73.78 -75.60
C MET A 654 -1.83 73.97 -74.69
N ALA A 655 -2.54 75.09 -74.85
CA ALA A 655 -3.81 75.32 -74.20
C ALA A 655 -4.94 74.98 -75.18
N GLY A 656 -5.83 74.04 -74.82
CA GLY A 656 -7.03 73.74 -75.62
C GLY A 656 -8.11 74.82 -75.55
N GLY A 657 -8.01 75.73 -74.58
CA GLY A 657 -8.90 76.88 -74.39
C GLY A 657 -8.13 78.20 -74.45
N ASN A 658 -8.46 79.13 -73.55
CA ASN A 658 -7.79 80.43 -73.48
C ASN A 658 -6.48 80.33 -72.67
N GLU A 659 -5.41 80.90 -73.21
CA GLU A 659 -4.20 81.22 -72.44
C GLU A 659 -4.24 82.70 -72.04
N SER A 660 -3.94 83.02 -70.78
CA SER A 660 -3.96 84.39 -70.28
C SER A 660 -2.74 84.66 -69.41
N HIS A 661 -2.03 85.74 -69.73
CA HIS A 661 -0.85 86.18 -68.99
C HIS A 661 -1.13 87.54 -68.35
N TYR A 662 -1.24 87.57 -67.03
CA TYR A 662 -1.42 88.80 -66.26
C TYR A 662 -0.14 89.10 -65.48
N VAL A 663 0.58 90.15 -65.88
CA VAL A 663 1.80 90.59 -65.19
C VAL A 663 1.54 91.97 -64.59
N ARG A 664 1.63 92.08 -63.25
CA ARG A 664 1.45 93.36 -62.55
C ARG A 664 2.70 94.25 -62.61
N GLY A 665 3.88 93.62 -62.64
CA GLY A 665 5.16 94.29 -62.80
C GLY A 665 5.58 94.39 -64.27
N GLU A 666 6.88 94.45 -64.50
CA GLU A 666 7.45 94.41 -65.84
C GLU A 666 7.42 92.97 -66.40
N ARG A 667 6.99 92.82 -67.65
CA ARG A 667 7.18 91.60 -68.43
C ARG A 667 8.36 91.81 -69.37
N ASN A 668 9.46 91.10 -69.12
CA ASN A 668 10.61 91.05 -70.01
C ASN A 668 10.56 89.75 -70.83
N SER A 669 10.56 89.87 -72.15
CA SER A 669 10.65 88.74 -73.07
C SER A 669 11.86 88.96 -73.98
N ARG A 670 12.79 88.01 -73.97
CA ARG A 670 14.02 88.07 -74.75
C ARG A 670 14.18 86.78 -75.54
N VAL A 671 14.00 86.87 -76.84
CA VAL A 671 14.19 85.77 -77.78
C VAL A 671 15.50 86.01 -78.54
N LEU A 672 16.40 85.03 -78.53
CA LEU A 672 17.76 85.19 -79.09
C LEU A 672 17.83 84.88 -80.60
N LYS A 673 16.88 84.09 -81.10
CA LYS A 673 16.71 83.78 -82.52
C LYS A 673 15.40 84.43 -83.00
N ASP A 674 14.52 83.64 -83.59
CA ASP A 674 13.29 84.14 -84.18
C ASP A 674 12.14 84.09 -83.16
N ASP A 675 11.44 85.22 -83.01
CA ASP A 675 10.16 85.29 -82.31
C ASP A 675 9.05 85.39 -83.35
N ASN A 676 8.39 84.25 -83.63
CA ASN A 676 7.35 84.16 -84.63
C ASN A 676 5.97 84.31 -83.96
N LEU A 677 5.42 85.51 -84.01
CA LEU A 677 4.06 85.77 -83.55
C LEU A 677 3.08 85.70 -84.73
N HIS A 678 2.34 84.60 -84.82
CA HIS A 678 1.23 84.46 -85.75
C HIS A 678 -0.11 84.62 -85.00
N VAL A 679 -0.93 85.58 -85.41
CA VAL A 679 -2.26 85.81 -84.83
C VAL A 679 -3.31 85.68 -85.92
N GLY A 680 -4.14 84.63 -85.83
CA GLY A 680 -5.09 84.28 -86.89
C GLY A 680 -6.28 85.24 -87.06
N LYS A 681 -6.48 86.19 -86.13
CA LYS A 681 -7.51 87.23 -86.22
C LYS A 681 -6.92 88.61 -85.92
N ASN A 682 -7.12 89.13 -84.72
CA ASN A 682 -6.74 90.50 -84.37
C ASN A 682 -5.46 90.52 -83.53
N PHE A 683 -4.43 91.22 -84.02
CA PHE A 683 -3.27 91.58 -83.20
C PHE A 683 -3.41 93.04 -82.73
N VAL A 684 -3.43 93.24 -81.41
CA VAL A 684 -3.55 94.57 -80.80
C VAL A 684 -2.35 94.82 -79.90
N LEU A 685 -1.50 95.75 -80.31
CA LEU A 685 -0.43 96.28 -79.46
C LEU A 685 -0.88 97.65 -78.94
N LYS A 686 -1.14 97.74 -77.63
CA LYS A 686 -1.58 98.97 -76.97
C LYS A 686 -0.65 99.25 -75.80
N ALA A 687 0.04 100.40 -75.83
CA ALA A 687 0.85 100.88 -74.73
C ALA A 687 0.29 102.21 -74.21
N GLY A 688 0.48 102.48 -72.91
CA GLY A 688 0.00 103.70 -72.26
C GLY A 688 0.81 104.96 -72.57
N ASP A 689 2.10 104.80 -72.92
CA ASP A 689 3.00 105.95 -73.11
C ASP A 689 3.64 106.00 -74.49
N SER A 690 4.32 104.94 -74.92
CA SER A 690 4.83 104.83 -76.28
C SER A 690 4.95 103.39 -76.75
N ILE A 691 4.84 103.19 -78.05
CA ILE A 691 5.22 101.96 -78.73
C ILE A 691 6.45 102.30 -79.57
N THR A 692 7.55 101.62 -79.30
CA THR A 692 8.76 101.73 -80.13
C THR A 692 9.03 100.38 -80.78
N LEU A 693 8.94 100.35 -82.10
CA LEU A 693 9.44 99.25 -82.91
C LEU A 693 10.83 99.64 -83.35
N GLN A 694 11.85 98.91 -82.90
CA GLN A 694 13.25 99.23 -83.17
C GLN A 694 13.94 98.04 -83.83
N THR A 695 14.66 98.31 -84.91
CA THR A 695 15.54 97.36 -85.59
C THR A 695 16.88 98.04 -85.82
N GLY A 696 17.87 97.72 -84.98
CA GLY A 696 19.16 98.40 -84.98
C GLY A 696 19.01 99.91 -84.72
N ALA A 697 19.52 100.73 -85.63
CA ALA A 697 19.42 102.20 -85.57
C ALA A 697 18.12 102.76 -86.18
N ALA A 698 17.26 101.92 -86.77
CA ALA A 698 15.97 102.33 -87.31
C ALA A 698 14.88 102.16 -86.25
N SER A 699 13.97 103.12 -86.14
CA SER A 699 12.82 102.99 -85.25
C SER A 699 11.56 103.66 -85.78
N ILE A 700 10.42 103.07 -85.41
CA ILE A 700 9.11 103.70 -85.48
C ILE A 700 8.64 103.84 -84.05
N THR A 701 8.59 105.08 -83.58
CA THR A 701 8.11 105.40 -82.24
C THR A 701 6.79 106.13 -82.34
N MET A 702 5.72 105.50 -81.83
CA MET A 702 4.41 106.10 -81.64
C MET A 702 4.29 106.54 -80.19
N LYS A 703 4.00 107.82 -79.95
CA LYS A 703 3.81 108.37 -78.61
C LYS A 703 2.35 108.58 -78.30
N LYS A 704 1.98 108.60 -77.01
CA LYS A 704 0.60 108.84 -76.56
C LYS A 704 0.01 110.18 -76.98
N ASP A 705 0.86 111.18 -77.25
CA ASP A 705 0.45 112.50 -77.75
C ASP A 705 0.09 112.49 -79.25
N GLY A 706 0.12 111.32 -79.88
CA GLY A 706 -0.16 111.14 -81.31
C GLY A 706 1.05 111.36 -82.22
N THR A 707 2.21 111.74 -81.66
CA THR A 707 3.43 111.91 -82.45
C THR A 707 3.95 110.56 -82.92
N ILE A 708 4.10 110.40 -84.24
CA ILE A 708 4.83 109.29 -84.83
C ILE A 708 6.17 109.80 -85.31
N VAL A 709 7.23 109.25 -84.74
CA VAL A 709 8.61 109.56 -85.11
C VAL A 709 9.19 108.35 -85.82
N ILE A 710 9.43 108.49 -87.12
CA ILE A 710 10.13 107.49 -87.91
C ILE A 710 11.59 107.95 -88.04
N ARG A 711 12.53 107.13 -87.58
CA ARG A 711 13.96 107.38 -87.66
C ARG A 711 14.63 106.27 -88.45
N GLY A 712 15.49 106.65 -89.38
CA GLY A 712 16.32 105.72 -90.14
C GLY A 712 17.43 106.47 -90.84
N LYS A 713 18.55 105.79 -91.10
CA LYS A 713 19.68 106.37 -91.87
C LYS A 713 19.24 106.78 -93.27
N ASN A 714 18.45 105.92 -93.91
CA ASN A 714 17.72 106.20 -95.14
C ASN A 714 16.26 105.84 -94.87
N ILE A 715 15.36 106.79 -95.09
CA ILE A 715 13.92 106.53 -95.05
C ILE A 715 13.45 106.55 -96.50
N SER A 716 13.27 105.37 -97.09
CA SER A 716 12.69 105.21 -98.42
C SER A 716 11.19 105.02 -98.27
N ILE A 717 10.41 105.97 -98.75
CA ILE A 717 8.96 105.85 -98.85
C ILE A 717 8.66 105.69 -100.34
N ASP A 718 8.40 104.45 -100.75
CA ASP A 718 8.14 104.09 -102.14
C ASP A 718 6.68 103.67 -102.28
N GLY A 719 5.97 104.30 -103.21
CA GLY A 719 4.53 104.16 -103.38
C GLY A 719 4.21 103.96 -104.84
N SER A 720 3.56 102.83 -105.17
CA SER A 720 3.14 102.53 -106.54
C SER A 720 1.94 103.38 -107.03
N GLY A 721 1.32 104.13 -106.12
CA GLY A 721 0.23 105.08 -106.38
C GLY A 721 0.62 106.52 -106.01
N ALA A 722 -0.29 107.28 -105.38
CA ALA A 722 0.01 108.64 -104.91
C ALA A 722 0.50 108.63 -103.45
N ILE A 723 1.67 109.19 -103.19
CA ILE A 723 2.14 109.46 -101.83
C ILE A 723 1.60 110.83 -101.40
N ASN A 724 0.47 110.83 -100.69
CA ASN A 724 -0.18 112.03 -100.20
C ASN A 724 0.33 112.43 -98.82
N VAL A 725 1.18 113.45 -98.76
CA VAL A 725 1.58 114.08 -97.48
C VAL A 725 0.80 115.38 -97.31
N LYS A 726 -0.12 115.42 -96.34
CA LYS A 726 -0.92 116.60 -95.99
C LYS A 726 -0.58 117.05 -94.57
N ALA A 727 -0.28 118.34 -94.40
CA ALA A 727 -0.18 118.95 -93.07
C ALA A 727 -1.02 120.23 -93.02
N ALA A 728 -1.78 120.40 -91.94
CA ALA A 728 -2.64 121.57 -91.73
C ALA A 728 -1.86 122.86 -91.39
N LYS A 729 -0.59 122.71 -90.98
CA LYS A 729 0.32 123.85 -90.79
C LYS A 729 1.41 123.81 -91.84
N ASN A 730 2.52 123.16 -91.53
CA ASN A 730 3.72 123.21 -92.36
C ASN A 730 4.24 121.80 -92.59
N ILE A 731 4.61 121.50 -93.83
CA ILE A 731 5.54 120.43 -94.11
C ILE A 731 6.91 121.09 -94.23
N VAL A 732 7.81 120.77 -93.30
CA VAL A 732 9.18 121.27 -93.32
C VAL A 732 10.07 120.15 -93.82
N MET A 733 10.36 120.15 -95.12
CA MET A 733 11.41 119.31 -95.70
C MET A 733 12.69 120.11 -95.76
N LYS A 734 13.75 119.60 -95.13
CA LYS A 734 15.09 120.18 -95.19
C LYS A 734 16.03 119.16 -95.83
N GLY A 735 16.67 119.55 -96.92
CA GLY A 735 17.69 118.76 -97.60
C GLY A 735 18.69 119.70 -98.26
N GLN A 736 19.97 119.30 -98.34
CA GLN A 736 21.02 120.08 -99.01
C GLN A 736 20.74 120.29 -100.50
N LYS A 737 19.92 119.42 -101.11
CA LYS A 737 19.48 119.54 -102.50
C LYS A 737 18.09 118.92 -102.64
N ILE A 738 17.06 119.73 -102.90
CA ILE A 738 15.72 119.25 -103.27
C ILE A 738 15.64 119.40 -104.80
N LEU A 739 15.55 118.28 -105.51
CA LEU A 739 15.82 118.22 -106.95
C LEU A 739 14.60 118.44 -107.86
N GLN A 740 13.38 118.49 -107.31
CA GLN A 740 12.12 118.96 -107.92
C GLN A 740 11.04 119.01 -106.82
N ASN A 741 10.06 119.91 -106.94
CA ASN A 741 8.91 119.99 -106.04
C ASN A 741 7.66 119.45 -106.72
#